data_AF-A0A959GD66-F1
#
_entry.id   AF-A0A959GD66-F1
#
_cell.length_a   1.000
_cell.length_b   1.000
_cell.length_c   1.000
_cell.angle_alpha   90.00
_cell.angle_beta   90.00
_cell.angle_gamma   90.00
#
_symmetry.space_group_name_H-M   'P 1'
#
loop_
_entity.id
_entity.type
_entity.pdbx_description
1 polymer ?
#
loop_
_entity_poly.entity_id
_entity_poly.type
_entity_poly.pdbx_seq_one_letter_code
_entity_poly.pdbx_strand_id
1 'polypeptide(L)'
;MKNKQLLFGGLIGLAVLAAALFPIDNKVQAFHTDAELGLLRQIRSLPIDSSIIFPTASACQGCHGYDSNHYAMLDFFGNDVNIYDDWRATMMANAAKDPFWRAKVSHEVLVNPAFQEEIETKCTSCHAPMGHYTAILRGHDHYTMADLLQDTIGLDGVSCSSCHKISELQIGDLHSGNINFDTNRVVYGPYPLPFSPPMADFVGLTPLFSDHINDAGLCASCHTLITDAIGTNGQLTGTTFVEQATYHEWLNSAYEQENTTCQSCHMPRLEESVVISANYLFLEGRSPYGLHTLAGANTFMLELMKEYREQLGIDALPEHFDETIAATYDMLQNQSLYTDFQWLGMDADTALFQLKLTNRAGHKFPSGYPARRLFIEFVLRTETGDTLFHSGRFNDQYELMDENPGVEPHYNVISRPDQVQIYEMAAGDDNGQFTVVLEHAYTMLKDNRLPPRGFSLADPAYDTSRIVGSALLDADFNFDNGMEGSGSDVLYFHIPTQGYAGPVEVTARAYYQSLPPKWLAPILAETTPQIDTFRHMFNSMDNAPVLVAEQTLADVEFPVVNRTINVVLRDVNLFPNPTADGRVQIILPQGVQLESALLYDGKGRQLKEWVGNAQSIVLPRAGVYFLKLKTNKGELVKKIVRVGQ
;
A
#
# COMPACT_ATOMS: atom_id res chain seq x y z
N MET A 1 82.64 -44.91 -4.78
CA MET A 1 81.41 -44.18 -4.40
C MET A 1 81.41 -43.58 -2.99
N LYS A 2 82.47 -43.68 -2.16
CA LYS A 2 82.50 -43.05 -0.81
C LYS A 2 83.09 -41.63 -0.74
N ASN A 3 83.91 -41.20 -1.71
CA ASN A 3 84.55 -39.86 -1.67
C ASN A 3 83.71 -38.71 -2.26
N LYS A 4 82.61 -38.98 -2.99
CA LYS A 4 81.75 -37.93 -3.55
C LYS A 4 80.70 -37.40 -2.56
N GLN A 5 80.34 -38.18 -1.54
CA GLN A 5 79.34 -37.77 -0.53
C GLN A 5 79.92 -36.84 0.54
N LEU A 6 81.21 -36.98 0.88
CA LEU A 6 81.90 -36.08 1.82
C LEU A 6 82.12 -34.67 1.25
N LEU A 7 82.37 -34.55 -0.05
CA LEU A 7 82.50 -33.24 -0.73
C LEU A 7 81.16 -32.49 -0.83
N PHE A 8 80.05 -33.21 -1.01
CA PHE A 8 78.72 -32.60 -1.09
C PHE A 8 78.23 -32.13 0.28
N GLY A 9 78.52 -32.87 1.35
CA GLY A 9 78.21 -32.46 2.73
C GLY A 9 79.00 -31.23 3.18
N GLY A 10 80.27 -31.12 2.78
CA GLY A 10 81.11 -29.96 3.10
C GLY A 10 80.67 -28.66 2.41
N LEU A 11 80.19 -28.75 1.16
CA LEU A 11 79.67 -27.60 0.40
C LEU A 11 78.34 -27.08 0.95
N ILE A 12 77.45 -27.97 1.40
CA ILE A 12 76.18 -27.57 2.03
C ILE A 12 76.44 -26.93 3.40
N GLY A 13 77.37 -27.46 4.19
CA GLY A 13 77.75 -26.87 5.48
C GLY A 13 78.32 -25.46 5.36
N LEU A 14 79.13 -25.20 4.32
CA LEU A 14 79.69 -23.87 4.03
C LEU A 14 78.64 -22.87 3.53
N ALA A 15 77.66 -23.31 2.74
CA ALA A 15 76.55 -22.46 2.28
C ALA A 15 75.62 -22.06 3.44
N VAL A 16 75.35 -22.96 4.38
CA VAL A 16 74.53 -22.68 5.56
C VAL A 16 75.25 -21.72 6.52
N LEU A 17 76.58 -21.87 6.70
CA LEU A 17 77.35 -20.91 7.50
C LEU A 17 77.44 -19.52 6.85
N ALA A 18 77.53 -19.44 5.52
CA ALA A 18 77.53 -18.18 4.80
C ALA A 18 76.17 -17.47 4.89
N ALA A 19 75.06 -18.20 4.83
CA ALA A 19 73.71 -17.65 5.00
C ALA A 19 73.45 -17.12 6.42
N ALA A 20 74.09 -17.69 7.45
CA ALA A 20 73.99 -17.22 8.83
C ALA A 20 74.78 -15.91 9.11
N LEU A 21 75.68 -15.51 8.21
CA LEU A 21 76.50 -14.30 8.34
C LEU A 21 75.91 -13.07 7.64
N PHE A 22 74.81 -13.22 6.89
CA PHE A 22 74.04 -12.11 6.34
C PHE A 22 72.83 -11.84 7.24
N PRO A 23 72.80 -10.76 8.03
CA PRO A 23 71.59 -10.40 8.75
C PRO A 23 70.52 -10.08 7.71
N ILE A 24 69.47 -10.90 7.64
CA ILE A 24 68.22 -10.53 6.99
C ILE A 24 67.68 -9.41 7.86
N ASP A 25 67.74 -8.18 7.32
CA ASP A 25 67.13 -7.01 7.94
C ASP A 25 65.61 -7.22 7.87
N ASN A 26 65.08 -7.99 8.82
CA ASN A 26 63.65 -8.14 9.07
C ASN A 26 63.16 -6.80 9.59
N LYS A 27 63.03 -5.82 8.70
CA LYS A 27 62.20 -4.66 8.94
C LYS A 27 60.79 -5.18 9.09
N VAL A 28 60.40 -5.40 10.35
CA VAL A 28 59.03 -5.69 10.75
C VAL A 28 58.23 -4.47 10.34
N GLN A 29 57.66 -4.51 9.15
CA GLN A 29 56.68 -3.53 8.72
C GLN A 29 55.36 -3.98 9.34
N ALA A 30 54.73 -3.08 10.09
CA ALA A 30 53.42 -3.37 10.65
C ALA A 30 52.47 -3.74 9.49
N PHE A 31 51.76 -4.85 9.63
CA PHE A 31 50.83 -5.37 8.62
C PHE A 31 49.65 -4.40 8.37
N HIS A 32 49.39 -3.53 9.35
CA HIS A 32 48.37 -2.48 9.31
C HIS A 32 49.00 -1.12 9.59
N THR A 33 48.53 -0.09 8.90
CA THR A 33 48.79 1.31 9.18
C THR A 33 48.17 1.72 10.53
N ASP A 34 48.64 2.82 11.12
CA ASP A 34 48.03 3.36 12.34
C ASP A 34 46.55 3.74 12.14
N ALA A 35 46.15 4.08 10.91
CA ALA A 35 44.76 4.35 10.54
C ALA A 35 43.91 3.05 10.53
N GLU A 36 44.43 1.96 9.94
CA GLU A 36 43.78 0.65 9.97
C GLU A 36 43.73 0.07 11.39
N LEU A 37 44.78 0.24 12.19
CA LEU A 37 44.76 -0.09 13.61
C LEU A 37 43.76 0.79 14.39
N GLY A 38 43.58 2.04 13.99
CA GLY A 38 42.53 2.91 14.52
C GLY A 38 41.14 2.38 14.21
N LEU A 39 40.90 1.93 12.98
CA LEU A 39 39.65 1.32 12.53
C LEU A 39 39.39 -0.01 13.25
N LEU A 40 40.40 -0.89 13.33
CA LEU A 40 40.31 -2.17 14.04
C LEU A 40 40.12 -1.99 15.55
N ARG A 41 40.62 -0.90 16.15
CA ARG A 41 40.35 -0.55 17.55
C ARG A 41 38.96 0.03 17.77
N GLN A 42 38.35 0.61 16.73
CA GLN A 42 36.94 1.01 16.72
C GLN A 42 36.01 -0.19 16.51
N ILE A 43 36.45 -1.22 15.76
CA ILE A 43 35.84 -2.55 15.72
C ILE A 43 36.22 -3.33 17.00
N ARG A 44 35.89 -2.78 18.15
CA ARG A 44 35.63 -3.63 19.32
C ARG A 44 34.20 -4.12 19.12
N SER A 45 34.04 -5.38 18.72
CA SER A 45 32.83 -6.08 19.13
C SER A 45 32.71 -5.86 20.64
N LEU A 46 31.62 -5.21 21.05
CA LEU A 46 31.28 -5.19 22.46
C LEU A 46 31.31 -6.66 22.92
N PRO A 47 31.91 -6.98 24.08
CA PRO A 47 31.85 -8.35 24.58
C PRO A 47 30.39 -8.81 24.54
N ILE A 48 30.12 -10.01 24.03
CA ILE A 48 28.77 -10.57 23.93
C ILE A 48 28.10 -10.41 25.28
N ASP A 49 27.23 -9.41 25.38
CA ASP A 49 26.57 -9.13 26.64
C ASP A 49 25.48 -10.18 26.79
N SER A 50 25.74 -11.13 27.69
CA SER A 50 24.78 -12.17 28.04
C SER A 50 23.42 -11.64 28.52
N SER A 51 23.30 -10.34 28.83
CA SER A 51 22.06 -9.68 29.22
C SER A 51 21.25 -9.11 28.04
N ILE A 52 21.82 -9.06 26.84
CA ILE A 52 21.11 -8.59 25.64
C ILE A 52 20.21 -9.71 25.11
N ILE A 53 18.91 -9.47 25.13
CA ILE A 53 17.88 -10.40 24.63
C ILE A 53 17.80 -10.32 23.09
N PHE A 54 17.87 -9.11 22.54
CA PHE A 54 17.80 -8.82 21.12
C PHE A 54 19.04 -8.02 20.69
N PRO A 55 20.03 -8.63 20.03
CA PRO A 55 21.15 -7.87 19.47
C PRO A 55 20.67 -7.05 18.26
N THR A 56 21.31 -5.89 18.06
CA THR A 56 21.08 -5.04 16.88
C THR A 56 21.64 -5.68 15.62
N ALA A 57 21.19 -5.22 14.45
CA ALA A 57 21.62 -5.71 13.14
C ALA A 57 23.14 -5.59 12.91
N SER A 58 23.81 -4.66 13.62
CA SER A 58 25.27 -4.52 13.58
C SER A 58 26.00 -5.81 13.98
N ALA A 59 25.39 -6.66 14.81
CA ALA A 59 25.95 -7.96 15.17
C ALA A 59 25.89 -8.97 14.01
N CYS A 60 25.02 -8.75 13.03
CA CYS A 60 24.83 -9.60 11.85
C CYS A 60 25.68 -9.13 10.65
N GLN A 61 25.93 -7.83 10.54
CA GLN A 61 26.58 -7.18 9.39
C GLN A 61 27.92 -7.83 9.00
N GLY A 62 28.76 -8.23 9.96
CA GLY A 62 30.09 -8.78 9.65
C GLY A 62 30.06 -10.09 8.86
N CYS A 63 28.93 -10.80 8.86
CA CYS A 63 28.73 -12.04 8.11
C CYS A 63 27.69 -11.90 6.99
N HIS A 64 26.68 -11.05 7.20
CA HIS A 64 25.50 -10.92 6.32
C HIS A 64 25.42 -9.57 5.58
N GLY A 65 26.48 -8.75 5.65
CA GLY A 65 26.65 -7.51 4.89
C GLY A 65 27.67 -7.63 3.76
N TYR A 66 27.97 -6.53 3.07
CA TYR A 66 28.91 -6.48 1.95
C TYR A 66 30.21 -7.29 2.18
N ASP A 67 30.47 -8.28 1.33
CA ASP A 67 31.70 -9.08 1.38
C ASP A 67 32.79 -8.49 0.49
N SER A 68 33.79 -7.87 1.12
CA SER A 68 34.96 -7.32 0.41
C SER A 68 35.75 -8.35 -0.42
N ASN A 69 35.65 -9.65 -0.11
CA ASN A 69 36.30 -10.71 -0.88
C ASN A 69 35.50 -11.13 -2.12
N HIS A 70 34.29 -10.60 -2.31
CA HIS A 70 33.37 -10.90 -3.41
C HIS A 70 33.13 -12.42 -3.54
N TYR A 71 32.80 -13.07 -2.41
CA TYR A 71 32.54 -14.51 -2.36
C TYR A 71 31.13 -14.84 -1.85
N ALA A 72 30.67 -14.14 -0.82
CA ALA A 72 29.35 -14.35 -0.22
C ALA A 72 28.34 -13.28 -0.64
N MET A 73 27.05 -13.64 -0.60
CA MET A 73 25.90 -12.79 -0.94
C MET A 73 26.01 -12.18 -2.33
N LEU A 74 26.42 -13.00 -3.29
CA LEU A 74 26.45 -12.62 -4.70
C LEU A 74 25.42 -13.42 -5.48
N ASP A 75 24.75 -12.76 -6.41
CA ASP A 75 23.95 -13.42 -7.44
C ASP A 75 24.86 -14.10 -8.50
N PHE A 76 24.26 -14.81 -9.45
CA PHE A 76 25.01 -15.47 -10.53
C PHE A 76 25.82 -14.52 -11.42
N PHE A 77 25.44 -13.24 -11.50
CA PHE A 77 26.16 -12.21 -12.24
C PHE A 77 27.27 -11.53 -11.42
N GLY A 78 27.38 -11.87 -10.13
CA GLY A 78 28.33 -11.27 -9.22
C GLY A 78 27.86 -9.92 -8.65
N ASN A 79 26.57 -9.60 -8.77
CA ASN A 79 25.99 -8.46 -8.08
C ASN A 79 25.84 -8.78 -6.60
N ASP A 80 26.06 -7.78 -5.76
CA ASP A 80 25.84 -7.89 -4.33
C ASP A 80 24.34 -7.94 -4.01
N VAL A 81 23.95 -8.91 -3.18
CA VAL A 81 22.58 -9.17 -2.72
C VAL A 81 22.56 -9.39 -1.20
N ASN A 82 23.44 -8.69 -0.48
CA ASN A 82 23.55 -8.83 0.96
C ASN A 82 22.30 -8.30 1.69
N ILE A 83 21.82 -9.07 2.65
CA ILE A 83 20.55 -8.76 3.34
C ILE A 83 20.66 -7.57 4.29
N TYR A 84 21.87 -7.22 4.76
CA TYR A 84 22.05 -6.12 5.71
C TYR A 84 21.85 -4.76 5.04
N ASP A 85 22.43 -4.57 3.84
CA ASP A 85 22.32 -3.33 3.09
C ASP A 85 20.94 -3.18 2.43
N ASP A 86 20.33 -4.28 1.97
CA ASP A 86 18.91 -4.32 1.58
C ASP A 86 18.02 -3.82 2.73
N TRP A 87 18.13 -4.46 3.90
CA TRP A 87 17.24 -4.18 5.04
C TRP A 87 17.40 -2.75 5.57
N ARG A 88 18.62 -2.25 5.74
CA ARG A 88 18.89 -1.00 6.48
C ARG A 88 18.30 0.26 5.83
N ALA A 89 17.97 0.22 4.55
CA ALA A 89 17.32 1.32 3.82
C ALA A 89 15.77 1.24 3.85
N THR A 90 15.21 0.11 4.30
CA THR A 90 13.76 -0.09 4.35
C THR A 90 13.08 0.78 5.39
N MET A 91 11.75 0.93 5.26
CA MET A 91 10.92 1.51 6.32
C MET A 91 10.97 0.70 7.62
N MET A 92 11.23 -0.61 7.57
CA MET A 92 11.31 -1.47 8.76
C MET A 92 12.55 -1.13 9.60
N ALA A 93 13.72 -1.02 8.99
CA ALA A 93 14.95 -0.60 9.67
C ALA A 93 14.84 0.80 10.27
N ASN A 94 14.08 1.67 9.60
CA ASN A 94 13.94 3.07 9.97
C ASN A 94 12.62 3.38 10.71
N ALA A 95 11.86 2.36 11.13
CA ALA A 95 10.53 2.51 11.72
C ALA A 95 10.53 3.37 13.00
N ALA A 96 11.59 3.27 13.81
CA ALA A 96 11.78 4.07 15.02
C ALA A 96 12.36 5.47 14.73
N LYS A 97 12.92 5.70 13.55
CA LYS A 97 13.56 6.94 13.09
C LYS A 97 12.66 7.77 12.17
N ASP A 98 11.54 7.22 11.73
CA ASP A 98 10.54 7.87 10.88
C ASP A 98 10.05 9.20 11.51
N PRO A 99 10.35 10.36 10.90
CA PRO A 99 9.94 11.65 11.45
C PRO A 99 8.43 11.87 11.37
N PHE A 100 7.74 11.29 10.38
CA PHE A 100 6.27 11.35 10.32
C PHE A 100 5.66 10.54 11.46
N TRP A 101 6.14 9.31 11.69
CA TRP A 101 5.67 8.49 12.80
C TRP A 101 5.89 9.20 14.15
N ARG A 102 7.08 9.75 14.39
CA ARG A 102 7.37 10.52 15.62
C ARG A 102 6.47 11.74 15.79
N ALA A 103 6.20 12.48 14.70
CA ALA A 103 5.26 13.59 14.71
C ALA A 103 3.83 13.13 15.01
N LYS A 104 3.43 11.98 14.46
CA LYS A 104 2.10 11.40 14.69
C LYS A 104 1.92 10.94 16.13
N VAL A 105 2.86 10.18 16.69
CA VAL A 105 2.83 9.80 18.11
C VAL A 105 2.75 11.04 19.01
N SER A 106 3.56 12.06 18.71
CA SER A 106 3.52 13.31 19.45
C SER A 106 2.16 14.01 19.35
N HIS A 107 1.49 13.96 18.20
CA HIS A 107 0.15 14.53 18.02
C HIS A 107 -0.91 13.74 18.79
N GLU A 108 -0.87 12.40 18.78
CA GLU A 108 -1.79 11.57 19.59
C GLU A 108 -1.65 11.87 21.09
N VAL A 109 -0.41 12.04 21.58
CA VAL A 109 -0.13 12.41 22.98
C VAL A 109 -0.61 13.83 23.31
N LEU A 110 -0.45 14.79 22.40
CA LEU A 110 -0.96 16.15 22.59
C LEU A 110 -2.49 16.16 22.77
N VAL A 111 -3.19 15.35 21.98
CA VAL A 111 -4.66 15.26 22.02
C VAL A 111 -5.13 14.46 23.23
N ASN A 112 -4.40 13.41 23.61
CA ASN A 112 -4.78 12.48 24.68
C ASN A 112 -3.69 12.37 25.77
N PRO A 113 -3.34 13.46 26.49
CA PRO A 113 -2.17 13.48 27.38
C PRO A 113 -2.31 12.56 28.61
N ALA A 114 -3.54 12.19 28.98
CA ALA A 114 -3.79 11.25 30.08
C ALA A 114 -3.41 9.80 29.74
N PHE A 115 -3.20 9.48 28.47
CA PHE A 115 -2.88 8.14 27.95
C PHE A 115 -1.48 8.08 27.30
N GLN A 116 -0.58 9.01 27.68
CA GLN A 116 0.72 9.13 27.03
C GLN A 116 1.54 7.83 27.08
N GLU A 117 1.66 7.21 28.26
CA GLU A 117 2.47 6.00 28.42
C GLU A 117 1.86 4.82 27.64
N GLU A 118 0.53 4.71 27.61
CA GLU A 118 -0.22 3.69 26.89
C GLU A 118 -0.08 3.84 25.36
N ILE A 119 -0.19 5.07 24.85
CA ILE A 119 -0.04 5.36 23.42
C ILE A 119 1.40 5.06 23.00
N GLU A 120 2.40 5.59 23.71
CA GLU A 120 3.80 5.42 23.35
C GLU A 120 4.24 3.95 23.44
N THR A 121 3.82 3.22 24.48
CA THR A 121 4.12 1.77 24.59
C THR A 121 3.47 0.98 23.45
N LYS A 122 2.26 1.36 23.04
CA LYS A 122 1.55 0.70 21.95
C LYS A 122 2.21 0.96 20.60
N CYS A 123 2.62 2.20 20.32
CA CYS A 123 3.29 2.52 19.06
C CYS A 123 4.66 1.84 18.95
N THR A 124 5.40 1.79 20.06
CA THR A 124 6.75 1.20 20.09
C THR A 124 6.76 -0.32 19.99
N SER A 125 5.67 -1.02 20.34
CA SER A 125 5.61 -2.48 20.20
C SER A 125 5.70 -2.97 18.75
N CYS A 126 5.32 -2.14 17.77
CA CYS A 126 5.50 -2.41 16.34
C CYS A 126 6.69 -1.64 15.72
N HIS A 127 6.96 -0.40 16.13
CA HIS A 127 8.00 0.44 15.51
C HIS A 127 9.40 0.28 16.11
N ALA A 128 9.50 -0.22 17.34
CA ALA A 128 10.75 -0.49 18.06
C ALA A 128 10.64 -1.80 18.88
N PRO A 129 10.20 -2.92 18.27
CA PRO A 129 9.78 -4.13 18.99
C PRO A 129 10.88 -4.69 19.89
N MET A 130 12.14 -4.68 19.45
CA MET A 130 13.25 -5.23 20.25
C MET A 130 13.49 -4.43 21.53
N GLY A 131 13.44 -3.10 21.46
CA GLY A 131 13.58 -2.21 22.63
C GLY A 131 12.39 -2.36 23.59
N HIS A 132 11.19 -2.28 23.03
CA HIS A 132 9.92 -2.50 23.75
C HIS A 132 9.94 -3.82 24.51
N TYR A 133 10.14 -4.95 23.81
CA TYR A 133 10.11 -6.26 24.43
C TYR A 133 11.28 -6.49 25.39
N THR A 134 12.44 -5.87 25.17
CA THR A 134 13.53 -5.90 26.17
C THR A 134 13.08 -5.26 27.49
N ALA A 135 12.40 -4.11 27.44
CA ALA A 135 11.91 -3.43 28.63
C ALA A 135 10.82 -4.25 29.34
N ILE A 136 9.82 -4.73 28.61
CA ILE A 136 8.72 -5.52 29.18
C ILE A 136 9.24 -6.84 29.81
N LEU A 137 10.15 -7.56 29.12
CA LEU A 137 10.75 -8.78 29.67
C LEU A 137 11.63 -8.53 30.91
N ARG A 138 12.09 -7.29 31.11
CA ARG A 138 12.81 -6.85 32.32
C ARG A 138 11.88 -6.33 33.42
N GLY A 139 10.57 -6.39 33.21
CA GLY A 139 9.55 -6.05 34.21
C GLY A 139 9.15 -4.58 34.22
N HIS A 140 9.42 -3.82 33.15
CA HIS A 140 8.83 -2.50 32.95
C HIS A 140 7.37 -2.65 32.46
N ASP A 141 6.49 -1.75 32.89
CA ASP A 141 5.09 -1.73 32.44
C ASP A 141 4.94 -1.08 31.06
N HIS A 142 5.79 -0.10 30.75
CA HIS A 142 5.76 0.69 29.52
C HIS A 142 7.16 0.85 28.92
N TYR A 143 7.20 1.11 27.62
CA TYR A 143 8.38 1.56 26.90
C TYR A 143 8.03 2.83 26.12
N THR A 144 8.50 3.97 26.62
CA THR A 144 8.09 5.30 26.17
C THR A 144 8.99 5.80 25.03
N MET A 145 8.59 6.91 24.40
CA MET A 145 9.44 7.63 23.45
C MET A 145 10.72 8.16 24.12
N ALA A 146 10.66 8.50 25.42
CA ALA A 146 11.84 8.93 26.17
C ALA A 146 12.84 7.78 26.36
N ASP A 147 12.36 6.57 26.60
CA ASP A 147 13.19 5.35 26.68
C ASP A 147 13.80 5.04 25.31
N LEU A 148 12.98 5.05 24.25
CA LEU A 148 13.41 4.80 22.87
C LEU A 148 14.57 5.70 22.45
N LEU A 149 14.49 7.00 22.72
CA LEU A 149 15.52 7.95 22.30
C LEU A 149 16.89 7.73 22.98
N GLN A 150 16.94 6.94 24.06
CA GLN A 150 18.17 6.58 24.77
C GLN A 150 18.61 5.13 24.52
N ASP A 151 17.82 4.36 23.78
CA ASP A 151 18.02 2.92 23.58
C ASP A 151 18.42 2.61 22.13
N THR A 152 19.67 2.21 21.95
CA THR A 152 20.19 1.81 20.64
C THR A 152 19.50 0.58 20.07
N ILE A 153 18.95 -0.31 20.92
CA ILE A 153 18.20 -1.49 20.46
C ILE A 153 16.85 -1.07 19.89
N GLY A 154 16.13 -0.18 20.58
CA GLY A 154 14.90 0.40 20.07
C GLY A 154 15.10 1.24 18.80
N LEU A 155 16.17 2.03 18.74
CA LEU A 155 16.50 2.84 17.55
C LEU A 155 16.90 2.01 16.33
N ASP A 156 17.18 0.72 16.48
CA ASP A 156 17.42 -0.22 15.37
C ASP A 156 16.12 -0.69 14.69
N GLY A 157 14.97 -0.17 15.13
CA GLY A 157 13.66 -0.38 14.48
C GLY A 157 13.22 -1.83 14.46
N VAL A 158 12.59 -2.24 13.35
CA VAL A 158 12.23 -3.63 13.07
C VAL A 158 13.44 -4.32 12.42
N SER A 159 14.35 -4.78 13.27
CA SER A 159 15.63 -5.40 12.90
C SER A 159 15.57 -6.92 12.77
N CYS A 160 16.69 -7.57 12.42
CA CYS A 160 16.81 -9.00 12.15
C CYS A 160 16.17 -9.87 13.26
N SER A 161 16.48 -9.55 14.53
CA SER A 161 15.96 -10.31 15.68
C SER A 161 14.46 -10.10 15.91
N SER A 162 13.85 -9.05 15.34
CA SER A 162 12.40 -8.81 15.42
C SER A 162 11.60 -9.81 14.61
N CYS A 163 12.17 -10.37 13.55
CA CYS A 163 11.53 -11.40 12.73
C CYS A 163 12.10 -12.78 13.03
N HIS A 164 13.42 -12.92 13.05
CA HIS A 164 14.08 -14.22 13.18
C HIS A 164 14.02 -14.83 14.58
N LYS A 165 13.49 -14.13 15.59
CA LYS A 165 13.25 -14.68 16.94
C LYS A 165 11.79 -14.91 17.26
N ILE A 166 10.87 -14.68 16.33
CA ILE A 166 9.45 -15.00 16.55
C ILE A 166 9.33 -16.52 16.65
N SER A 167 8.56 -16.98 17.63
CA SER A 167 8.26 -18.40 17.83
C SER A 167 7.14 -18.85 16.90
N GLU A 168 7.13 -20.13 16.53
CA GLU A 168 6.01 -20.75 15.81
C GLU A 168 4.71 -20.78 16.64
N LEU A 169 4.83 -20.66 17.98
CA LEU A 169 3.69 -20.70 18.89
C LEU A 169 2.80 -19.47 18.70
N GLN A 170 1.54 -19.69 18.30
CA GLN A 170 0.53 -18.65 18.04
C GLN A 170 0.88 -17.71 16.86
N ILE A 171 1.71 -18.19 15.93
CA ILE A 171 2.00 -17.48 14.68
C ILE A 171 0.68 -17.26 13.91
N GLY A 172 0.45 -16.04 13.42
CA GLY A 172 -0.80 -15.67 12.76
C GLY A 172 -2.00 -15.40 13.68
N ASP A 173 -1.96 -15.83 14.95
CA ASP A 173 -3.06 -15.60 15.90
C ASP A 173 -2.90 -14.28 16.68
N LEU A 174 -1.65 -13.83 16.87
CA LEU A 174 -1.33 -12.60 17.59
C LEU A 174 -1.28 -11.39 16.64
N HIS A 175 -1.67 -10.23 17.16
CA HIS A 175 -1.79 -8.97 16.43
C HIS A 175 -1.60 -7.76 17.36
N SER A 176 -1.66 -6.56 16.80
CA SER A 176 -1.56 -5.28 17.51
C SER A 176 -0.27 -5.12 18.32
N GLY A 177 0.85 -5.55 17.76
CA GLY A 177 2.17 -5.52 18.39
C GLY A 177 2.39 -6.58 19.44
N ASN A 178 1.47 -7.54 19.60
CA ASN A 178 1.70 -8.72 20.44
C ASN A 178 2.51 -9.75 19.65
N ILE A 179 3.78 -9.90 20.01
CA ILE A 179 4.76 -10.78 19.39
C ILE A 179 5.24 -11.81 20.41
N ASN A 180 5.17 -13.08 20.04
CA ASN A 180 5.70 -14.17 20.84
C ASN A 180 7.15 -14.48 20.46
N PHE A 181 8.10 -13.88 21.18
CA PHE A 181 9.53 -14.08 20.94
C PHE A 181 10.09 -15.31 21.66
N ASP A 182 10.92 -16.09 20.96
CA ASP A 182 11.81 -17.07 21.58
C ASP A 182 12.99 -16.37 22.28
N THR A 183 13.01 -16.49 23.61
CA THR A 183 14.03 -15.90 24.48
C THR A 183 15.19 -16.85 24.78
N ASN A 184 15.19 -18.08 24.25
CA ASN A 184 16.23 -19.09 24.45
C ASN A 184 17.49 -18.88 23.59
N ARG A 185 17.72 -17.65 23.11
CA ARG A 185 18.84 -17.27 22.23
C ARG A 185 18.88 -18.07 20.91
N VAL A 186 17.71 -18.42 20.39
CA VAL A 186 17.56 -19.03 19.07
C VAL A 186 17.25 -17.93 18.05
N VAL A 187 17.71 -18.15 16.81
CA VAL A 187 17.23 -17.44 15.62
C VAL A 187 16.88 -18.45 14.54
N TYR A 188 15.72 -18.30 13.93
CA TYR A 188 15.18 -19.23 12.95
C TYR A 188 15.58 -18.83 11.53
N GLY A 189 15.86 -19.81 10.69
CA GLY A 189 16.11 -19.61 9.27
C GLY A 189 15.52 -20.73 8.42
N PRO A 190 15.39 -20.52 7.10
CA PRO A 190 14.68 -21.44 6.21
C PRO A 190 15.53 -22.64 5.77
N TYR A 191 16.81 -22.73 6.18
CA TYR A 191 17.72 -23.75 5.69
C TYR A 191 18.02 -24.83 6.73
N PRO A 192 17.91 -26.12 6.36
CA PRO A 192 18.27 -27.22 7.23
C PRO A 192 19.78 -27.26 7.48
N LEU A 193 20.17 -27.81 8.62
CA LEU A 193 21.58 -28.01 9.02
C LEU A 193 22.41 -26.71 8.94
N PRO A 194 22.04 -25.67 9.72
CA PRO A 194 22.80 -24.42 9.75
C PRO A 194 24.20 -24.64 10.35
N PHE A 195 25.21 -23.97 9.80
CA PHE A 195 26.55 -23.97 10.38
C PHE A 195 26.58 -23.00 11.59
N SER A 196 26.44 -23.57 12.79
CA SER A 196 26.22 -22.83 14.04
C SER A 196 27.40 -22.00 14.59
N PRO A 197 28.68 -22.46 14.54
CA PRO A 197 29.77 -21.82 15.30
C PRO A 197 29.93 -20.30 15.13
N PRO A 198 29.83 -19.70 13.93
CA PRO A 198 30.00 -18.25 13.79
C PRO A 198 28.96 -17.45 14.59
N MET A 199 27.70 -17.87 14.54
CA MET A 199 26.62 -17.18 15.25
C MET A 199 26.70 -17.44 16.76
N ALA A 200 27.03 -18.66 17.17
CA ALA A 200 27.19 -19.00 18.57
C ALA A 200 28.38 -18.28 19.24
N ASP A 201 29.52 -18.22 18.54
CA ASP A 201 30.79 -17.72 19.11
C ASP A 201 30.95 -16.20 19.00
N PHE A 202 30.40 -15.56 17.96
CA PHE A 202 30.54 -14.11 17.74
C PHE A 202 29.30 -13.29 18.10
N VAL A 203 28.10 -13.86 17.96
CA VAL A 203 26.83 -13.16 18.22
C VAL A 203 26.14 -13.67 19.50
N GLY A 204 26.44 -14.90 19.92
CA GLY A 204 25.82 -15.52 21.09
C GLY A 204 24.43 -16.10 20.83
N LEU A 205 24.10 -16.37 19.56
CA LEU A 205 22.80 -16.91 19.13
C LEU A 205 22.98 -18.27 18.44
N THR A 206 22.01 -19.15 18.62
CA THR A 206 21.97 -20.46 17.96
C THR A 206 21.05 -20.41 16.74
N PRO A 207 21.56 -20.60 15.51
CA PRO A 207 20.72 -20.72 14.34
C PRO A 207 20.00 -22.06 14.34
N LEU A 208 18.70 -22.03 14.05
CA LEU A 208 17.84 -23.20 13.95
C LEU A 208 17.03 -23.16 12.66
N PHE A 209 16.89 -24.31 12.03
CA PHE A 209 15.94 -24.45 10.93
C PHE A 209 14.50 -24.47 11.45
N SER A 210 13.62 -23.70 10.83
CA SER A 210 12.18 -23.91 10.99
C SER A 210 11.41 -23.38 9.77
N ASP A 211 10.38 -24.12 9.35
CA ASP A 211 9.56 -23.78 8.19
C ASP A 211 8.71 -22.51 8.43
N HIS A 212 8.36 -22.21 9.69
CA HIS A 212 7.47 -21.09 10.03
C HIS A 212 8.05 -19.71 9.65
N ILE A 213 9.36 -19.59 9.42
CA ILE A 213 9.96 -18.32 8.97
C ILE A 213 9.42 -17.89 7.59
N ASN A 214 8.86 -18.84 6.83
CA ASN A 214 8.23 -18.59 5.54
C ASN A 214 6.70 -18.42 5.63
N ASP A 215 6.13 -18.51 6.84
CA ASP A 215 4.69 -18.39 7.08
C ASP A 215 4.27 -16.91 7.11
N ALA A 216 3.15 -16.57 6.47
CA ALA A 216 2.63 -15.20 6.45
C ALA A 216 2.28 -14.67 7.85
N GLY A 217 1.96 -15.57 8.79
CA GLY A 217 1.68 -15.26 10.19
C GLY A 217 2.86 -14.62 10.94
N LEU A 218 4.08 -14.70 10.40
CA LEU A 218 5.24 -13.95 10.91
C LEU A 218 5.00 -12.42 10.85
N CYS A 219 4.21 -11.97 9.88
CA CYS A 219 3.88 -10.56 9.67
C CYS A 219 2.66 -10.12 10.51
N ALA A 220 1.82 -11.06 10.95
CA ALA A 220 0.50 -10.80 11.55
C ALA A 220 0.57 -9.94 12.82
N SER A 221 1.58 -10.17 13.66
CA SER A 221 1.74 -9.46 14.93
C SER A 221 1.81 -7.94 14.77
N CYS A 222 2.34 -7.43 13.65
CA CYS A 222 2.42 -5.99 13.38
C CYS A 222 1.43 -5.53 12.30
N HIS A 223 1.12 -6.37 11.31
CA HIS A 223 0.30 -6.02 10.14
C HIS A 223 -1.21 -6.28 10.31
N THR A 224 -1.65 -6.35 11.56
CA THR A 224 -3.02 -6.10 12.00
C THR A 224 -2.94 -5.25 13.27
N LEU A 225 -3.59 -4.08 13.29
CA LEU A 225 -3.62 -3.18 14.43
C LEU A 225 -5.07 -2.86 14.80
N ILE A 226 -5.43 -3.30 16.00
CA ILE A 226 -6.68 -3.04 16.68
C ILE A 226 -6.36 -2.29 17.98
N THR A 227 -6.95 -1.12 18.15
CA THR A 227 -6.70 -0.18 19.24
C THR A 227 -7.99 0.11 20.01
N ASP A 228 -7.86 0.48 21.28
CA ASP A 228 -9.00 0.94 22.08
C ASP A 228 -9.31 2.39 21.73
N ALA A 229 -10.59 2.73 21.53
CA ALA A 229 -10.98 4.09 21.17
C ALA A 229 -11.11 4.98 22.42
N ILE A 230 -10.43 6.13 22.40
CA ILE A 230 -10.57 7.23 23.34
C ILE A 230 -11.62 8.21 22.80
N GLY A 231 -12.67 8.47 23.56
CA GLY A 231 -13.73 9.39 23.17
C GLY A 231 -13.26 10.84 23.17
N THR A 232 -13.99 11.70 22.47
CA THR A 232 -13.72 13.15 22.44
C THR A 232 -13.82 13.84 23.81
N ASN A 233 -14.36 13.15 24.82
CA ASN A 233 -14.38 13.56 26.21
C ASN A 233 -13.09 13.21 27.01
N GLY A 234 -12.11 12.56 26.37
CA GLY A 234 -10.85 12.14 26.98
C GLY A 234 -10.95 10.88 27.85
N GLN A 235 -11.97 10.03 27.66
CA GLN A 235 -12.13 8.76 28.37
C GLN A 235 -12.21 7.59 27.39
N LEU A 236 -11.78 6.40 27.83
CA LEU A 236 -11.97 5.18 27.05
C LEU A 236 -13.47 4.93 26.79
N THR A 237 -13.80 4.65 25.54
CA THR A 237 -15.19 4.33 25.14
C THR A 237 -15.60 2.90 25.48
N GLY A 238 -14.61 2.02 25.75
CA GLY A 238 -14.82 0.58 25.91
C GLY A 238 -15.06 -0.17 24.59
N THR A 239 -14.80 0.49 23.45
CA THR A 239 -14.90 -0.08 22.10
C THR A 239 -13.51 -0.10 21.47
N THR A 240 -13.28 -1.04 20.55
CA THR A 240 -12.05 -1.11 19.74
C THR A 240 -12.31 -0.68 18.30
N PHE A 241 -11.24 -0.22 17.64
CA PHE A 241 -11.24 0.12 16.23
C PHE A 241 -10.14 -0.64 15.48
N VAL A 242 -10.46 -1.11 14.28
CA VAL A 242 -9.50 -1.78 13.39
C VAL A 242 -8.80 -0.70 12.56
N GLU A 243 -7.65 -0.23 13.05
CA GLU A 243 -6.84 0.78 12.35
C GLU A 243 -6.19 0.20 11.10
N GLN A 244 -5.66 -1.01 11.20
CA GLN A 244 -4.97 -1.69 10.10
C GLN A 244 -5.34 -3.17 10.11
N ALA A 245 -5.58 -3.75 8.94
CA ALA A 245 -6.04 -5.13 8.82
C ALA A 245 -5.33 -5.91 7.72
N THR A 246 -4.11 -5.51 7.30
CA THR A 246 -3.43 -6.07 6.11
C THR A 246 -3.33 -7.60 6.15
N TYR A 247 -2.98 -8.19 7.30
CA TYR A 247 -2.93 -9.65 7.43
C TYR A 247 -4.32 -10.30 7.35
N HIS A 248 -5.34 -9.71 7.96
CA HIS A 248 -6.72 -10.22 7.87
C HIS A 248 -7.35 -10.01 6.48
N GLU A 249 -6.98 -8.94 5.77
CA GLU A 249 -7.32 -8.73 4.37
C GLU A 249 -6.67 -9.81 3.48
N TRP A 250 -5.46 -10.27 3.82
CA TRP A 250 -4.81 -11.40 3.16
C TRP A 250 -5.48 -12.74 3.47
N LEU A 251 -5.88 -12.99 4.73
CA LEU A 251 -6.67 -14.18 5.08
C LEU A 251 -7.95 -14.25 4.25
N ASN A 252 -8.61 -13.10 4.03
CA ASN A 252 -9.79 -12.97 3.16
C ASN A 252 -9.38 -12.76 1.69
N SER A 253 -8.51 -13.61 1.16
CA SER A 253 -8.10 -13.54 -0.24
C SER A 253 -7.86 -14.92 -0.83
N ALA A 254 -7.85 -15.01 -2.15
CA ALA A 254 -7.40 -16.21 -2.85
C ALA A 254 -5.89 -16.49 -2.65
N TYR A 255 -5.10 -15.50 -2.22
CA TYR A 255 -3.66 -15.65 -2.04
C TYR A 255 -3.33 -16.52 -0.83
N GLU A 256 -4.13 -16.44 0.24
CA GLU A 256 -4.04 -17.38 1.37
C GLU A 256 -4.30 -18.82 0.90
N GLN A 257 -5.39 -19.02 0.15
CA GLN A 257 -5.80 -20.34 -0.33
C GLN A 257 -4.78 -20.96 -1.31
N GLU A 258 -4.06 -20.10 -2.04
CA GLU A 258 -3.00 -20.47 -2.97
C GLU A 258 -1.62 -20.57 -2.31
N ASN A 259 -1.53 -20.35 -1.00
CA ASN A 259 -0.29 -20.31 -0.21
C ASN A 259 0.74 -19.29 -0.74
N THR A 260 0.27 -18.18 -1.28
CA THR A 260 1.09 -17.02 -1.64
C THR A 260 1.23 -16.12 -0.43
N THR A 261 2.29 -16.34 0.34
CA THR A 261 2.57 -15.61 1.58
C THR A 261 3.08 -14.18 1.33
N CYS A 262 3.11 -13.36 2.39
CA CYS A 262 3.66 -12.00 2.34
C CYS A 262 5.10 -12.00 1.79
N GLN A 263 5.91 -12.94 2.25
CA GLN A 263 7.31 -13.11 1.84
C GLN A 263 7.44 -13.40 0.34
N SER A 264 6.49 -14.13 -0.26
CA SER A 264 6.55 -14.46 -1.69
C SER A 264 6.55 -13.24 -2.61
N CYS A 265 5.99 -12.11 -2.18
CA CYS A 265 5.99 -10.85 -2.93
C CYS A 265 6.98 -9.83 -2.37
N HIS A 266 7.04 -9.67 -1.04
CA HIS A 266 7.85 -8.62 -0.40
C HIS A 266 9.29 -9.05 -0.10
N MET A 267 9.59 -10.34 -0.18
CA MET A 267 10.94 -10.91 -0.06
C MET A 267 11.22 -11.83 -1.25
N PRO A 268 11.32 -11.27 -2.47
CA PRO A 268 11.45 -12.05 -3.69
C PRO A 268 12.65 -12.99 -3.60
N ARG A 269 12.49 -14.19 -4.17
CA ARG A 269 13.48 -15.26 -4.04
C ARG A 269 14.34 -15.38 -5.30
N LEU A 270 15.65 -15.50 -5.07
CA LEU A 270 16.57 -16.02 -6.06
C LEU A 270 16.55 -17.55 -5.96
N GLU A 271 16.26 -18.24 -7.07
CA GLU A 271 16.23 -19.71 -7.10
C GLU A 271 17.64 -20.33 -7.18
N GLU A 272 18.65 -19.51 -7.42
CA GLU A 272 20.05 -19.93 -7.46
C GLU A 272 20.67 -20.09 -6.08
N SER A 273 21.87 -20.69 -6.06
CA SER A 273 22.60 -20.98 -4.83
C SER A 273 23.45 -19.79 -4.42
N VAL A 274 23.15 -19.19 -3.27
CA VAL A 274 23.86 -18.02 -2.72
C VAL A 274 24.59 -18.40 -1.43
N VAL A 275 25.89 -18.07 -1.32
CA VAL A 275 26.63 -18.26 -0.06
C VAL A 275 26.19 -17.18 0.93
N ILE A 276 25.50 -17.58 2.00
CA ILE A 276 24.78 -16.65 2.89
C ILE A 276 25.63 -16.03 4.00
N SER A 277 26.95 -16.28 4.04
CA SER A 277 27.82 -15.76 5.08
C SER A 277 29.25 -15.52 4.56
N ALA A 278 29.74 -14.29 4.76
CA ALA A 278 31.11 -13.90 4.50
C ALA A 278 32.10 -14.58 5.48
N ASN A 279 33.39 -14.51 5.15
CA ASN A 279 34.52 -15.00 5.97
C ASN A 279 34.72 -16.53 6.05
N TYR A 280 33.85 -17.34 5.42
CA TYR A 280 33.94 -18.80 5.47
C TYR A 280 33.91 -19.42 4.06
N LEU A 281 35.07 -19.52 3.43
CA LEU A 281 35.25 -20.04 2.06
C LEU A 281 34.83 -21.50 1.83
N PHE A 282 34.53 -22.25 2.89
CA PHE A 282 34.08 -23.64 2.80
C PHE A 282 32.55 -23.77 2.83
N LEU A 283 31.81 -22.67 3.04
CA LEU A 283 30.36 -22.72 3.07
C LEU A 283 29.79 -22.98 1.68
N GLU A 284 28.87 -23.92 1.60
CA GLU A 284 28.07 -24.15 0.41
C GLU A 284 26.93 -23.14 0.35
N GLY A 285 26.59 -22.71 -0.87
CA GLY A 285 25.46 -21.84 -1.11
C GLY A 285 24.11 -22.50 -0.77
N ARG A 286 23.12 -21.67 -0.48
CA ARG A 286 21.75 -22.06 -0.13
C ARG A 286 20.77 -21.53 -1.16
N SER A 287 19.71 -22.30 -1.41
CA SER A 287 18.64 -21.97 -2.35
C SER A 287 17.31 -22.52 -1.82
N PRO A 288 16.17 -21.84 -2.07
CA PRO A 288 16.10 -20.49 -2.66
C PRO A 288 16.56 -19.42 -1.64
N TYR A 289 17.07 -18.28 -2.12
CA TYR A 289 17.57 -17.16 -1.31
C TYR A 289 16.58 -15.99 -1.29
N GLY A 290 16.08 -15.61 -0.13
CA GLY A 290 15.12 -14.51 0.03
C GLY A 290 15.81 -13.16 0.16
N LEU A 291 15.53 -12.26 -0.78
CA LEU A 291 15.98 -10.86 -0.72
C LEU A 291 15.21 -10.11 0.37
N HIS A 292 15.88 -9.16 1.02
CA HIS A 292 15.26 -8.35 2.08
C HIS A 292 14.79 -6.99 1.54
N THR A 293 14.32 -6.99 0.29
CA THR A 293 13.81 -5.79 -0.40
C THR A 293 12.69 -5.12 0.38
N LEU A 294 11.74 -5.90 0.92
CA LEU A 294 10.67 -5.45 1.84
C LEU A 294 9.93 -4.20 1.32
N ALA A 295 9.75 -4.12 0.01
CA ALA A 295 9.17 -2.95 -0.64
C ALA A 295 7.73 -2.75 -0.20
N GLY A 296 7.43 -1.54 0.28
CA GLY A 296 6.07 -1.05 0.51
C GLY A 296 5.74 0.03 -0.52
N ALA A 297 4.72 0.85 -0.25
CA ALA A 297 4.28 1.90 -1.17
C ALA A 297 4.77 3.32 -0.81
N ASN A 298 5.56 3.48 0.25
CA ASN A 298 5.86 4.79 0.84
C ASN A 298 7.11 5.47 0.25
N THR A 299 7.14 5.71 -1.06
CA THR A 299 8.25 6.39 -1.76
C THR A 299 8.65 7.69 -1.08
N PHE A 300 7.67 8.53 -0.77
CA PHE A 300 7.88 9.86 -0.17
C PHE A 300 8.73 9.80 1.10
N MET A 301 8.43 8.87 2.02
CA MET A 301 9.21 8.77 3.26
C MET A 301 10.61 8.20 3.03
N LEU A 302 10.78 7.29 2.06
CA LEU A 302 12.10 6.77 1.69
C LEU A 302 12.98 7.90 1.13
N GLU A 303 12.43 8.74 0.24
CA GLU A 303 13.12 9.91 -0.31
C GLU A 303 13.46 10.94 0.77
N LEU A 304 12.51 11.23 1.67
CA LEU A 304 12.73 12.15 2.79
C LEU A 304 13.81 11.60 3.74
N MET A 305 13.76 10.32 4.10
CA MET A 305 14.77 9.69 4.93
C MET A 305 16.15 9.67 4.26
N LYS A 306 16.21 9.45 2.95
CA LYS A 306 17.44 9.53 2.16
C LYS A 306 18.07 10.93 2.25
N GLU A 307 17.28 11.98 2.03
CA GLU A 307 17.74 13.38 2.08
C GLU A 307 18.20 13.79 3.48
N TYR A 308 17.42 13.43 4.51
CA TYR A 308 17.67 13.84 5.90
C TYR A 308 18.40 12.78 6.74
N ARG A 309 19.07 11.80 6.11
CA ARG A 309 19.65 10.64 6.78
C ARG A 309 20.58 11.00 7.94
N GLU A 310 21.42 12.01 7.78
CA GLU A 310 22.38 12.44 8.82
C GLU A 310 21.66 13.03 10.03
N GLN A 311 20.63 13.86 9.79
CA GLN A 311 19.82 14.45 10.85
C GLN A 311 18.99 13.38 11.59
N LEU A 312 18.55 12.34 10.90
CA LEU A 312 17.75 11.24 11.43
C LEU A 312 18.60 10.13 12.08
N GLY A 313 19.94 10.20 11.95
CA GLY A 313 20.85 9.15 12.44
C GLY A 313 20.70 7.83 11.69
N ILE A 314 20.47 7.89 10.38
CA ILE A 314 20.33 6.74 9.49
C ILE A 314 21.68 6.46 8.84
N ASP A 315 22.24 5.28 9.10
CA ASP A 315 23.57 4.91 8.63
C ASP A 315 23.58 4.36 7.19
N ALA A 316 22.40 4.05 6.62
CA ALA A 316 22.27 3.59 5.24
C ALA A 316 22.87 4.61 4.25
N LEU A 317 23.50 4.07 3.20
CA LEU A 317 24.06 4.90 2.14
C LEU A 317 22.94 5.35 1.19
N PRO A 318 23.10 6.49 0.50
CA PRO A 318 22.13 6.96 -0.49
C PRO A 318 21.80 5.90 -1.55
N GLU A 319 22.77 5.10 -1.96
CA GLU A 319 22.61 4.06 -2.98
C GLU A 319 21.68 2.93 -2.52
N HIS A 320 21.71 2.56 -1.23
CA HIS A 320 20.80 1.55 -0.68
C HIS A 320 19.34 2.06 -0.69
N PHE A 321 19.14 3.36 -0.45
CA PHE A 321 17.83 3.99 -0.61
C PHE A 321 17.40 4.01 -2.08
N ASP A 322 18.30 4.26 -3.02
CA ASP A 322 17.98 4.25 -4.45
C ASP A 322 17.44 2.88 -4.90
N GLU A 323 18.02 1.79 -4.42
CA GLU A 323 17.54 0.43 -4.69
C GLU A 323 16.15 0.18 -4.06
N THR A 324 15.96 0.57 -2.81
CA THR A 324 14.67 0.42 -2.10
C THR A 324 13.57 1.26 -2.77
N ILE A 325 13.88 2.51 -3.15
CA ILE A 325 12.96 3.41 -3.85
C ILE A 325 12.59 2.84 -5.22
N ALA A 326 13.58 2.35 -5.98
CA ALA A 326 13.34 1.72 -7.27
C ALA A 326 12.43 0.48 -7.15
N ALA A 327 12.67 -0.38 -6.16
CA ALA A 327 11.82 -1.53 -5.89
C ALA A 327 10.38 -1.13 -5.50
N THR A 328 10.21 -0.07 -4.71
CA THR A 328 8.89 0.47 -4.38
C THR A 328 8.17 1.03 -5.61
N TYR A 329 8.86 1.76 -6.50
CA TYR A 329 8.27 2.25 -7.75
C TYR A 329 7.84 1.09 -8.66
N ASP A 330 8.70 0.08 -8.83
CA ASP A 330 8.36 -1.11 -9.63
C ASP A 330 7.13 -1.83 -9.07
N MET A 331 7.06 -2.03 -7.75
CA MET A 331 5.89 -2.65 -7.12
C MET A 331 4.61 -1.83 -7.36
N LEU A 332 4.66 -0.52 -7.19
CA LEU A 332 3.49 0.35 -7.43
C LEU A 332 3.07 0.34 -8.90
N GLN A 333 4.01 0.53 -9.83
CA GLN A 333 3.72 0.79 -11.24
C GLN A 333 3.45 -0.49 -12.05
N ASN A 334 4.05 -1.62 -11.66
CA ASN A 334 4.01 -2.84 -12.46
C ASN A 334 3.27 -4.00 -11.77
N GLN A 335 3.17 -3.98 -10.44
CA GLN A 335 2.72 -5.16 -9.68
C GLN A 335 1.42 -4.95 -8.89
N SER A 336 1.02 -3.71 -8.59
CA SER A 336 -0.08 -3.43 -7.66
C SER A 336 -1.47 -3.38 -8.30
N LEU A 337 -1.58 -2.81 -9.51
CA LEU A 337 -2.87 -2.49 -10.12
C LEU A 337 -2.86 -2.82 -11.62
N TYR A 338 -3.90 -3.51 -12.08
CA TYR A 338 -4.21 -3.65 -13.49
C TYR A 338 -5.37 -2.74 -13.85
N THR A 339 -5.30 -2.07 -15.00
CA THR A 339 -6.36 -1.17 -15.49
C THR A 339 -6.78 -1.54 -16.91
N ASP A 340 -8.09 -1.49 -17.17
CA ASP A 340 -8.67 -1.66 -18.51
C ASP A 340 -9.64 -0.50 -18.78
N PHE A 341 -9.39 0.25 -19.85
CA PHE A 341 -10.09 1.49 -20.16
C PHE A 341 -10.74 1.42 -21.53
N GLN A 342 -12.05 1.65 -21.57
CA GLN A 342 -12.87 1.41 -22.76
C GLN A 342 -13.79 2.59 -23.05
N TRP A 343 -13.92 2.87 -24.35
CA TRP A 343 -14.99 3.72 -24.88
C TRP A 343 -16.24 2.86 -25.11
N LEU A 344 -17.32 3.17 -24.41
CA LEU A 344 -18.60 2.45 -24.55
C LEU A 344 -19.49 3.03 -25.64
N GLY A 345 -19.22 4.25 -26.08
CA GLY A 345 -19.99 4.96 -27.10
C GLY A 345 -20.58 6.26 -26.57
N MET A 346 -21.44 6.87 -27.38
CA MET A 346 -22.03 8.17 -27.11
C MET A 346 -23.54 8.13 -27.33
N ASP A 347 -24.28 8.77 -26.43
CA ASP A 347 -25.66 9.16 -26.63
C ASP A 347 -25.74 10.57 -27.27
N ALA A 348 -26.93 11.15 -27.39
CA ALA A 348 -27.12 12.43 -28.08
C ALA A 348 -26.39 13.63 -27.44
N ASP A 349 -26.07 13.55 -26.15
CA ASP A 349 -25.39 14.60 -25.40
C ASP A 349 -24.35 14.10 -24.38
N THR A 350 -24.15 12.79 -24.26
CA THR A 350 -23.32 12.18 -23.21
C THR A 350 -22.37 11.13 -23.81
N ALA A 351 -21.09 11.25 -23.48
CA ALA A 351 -20.04 10.30 -23.82
C ALA A 351 -19.84 9.31 -22.66
N LEU A 352 -19.77 8.02 -22.96
CA LEU A 352 -19.71 6.94 -21.98
C LEU A 352 -18.36 6.23 -22.03
N PHE A 353 -17.60 6.28 -20.95
CA PHE A 353 -16.36 5.53 -20.78
C PHE A 353 -16.44 4.62 -19.57
N GLN A 354 -15.62 3.57 -19.56
CA GLN A 354 -15.50 2.61 -18.47
C GLN A 354 -14.04 2.41 -18.13
N LEU A 355 -13.70 2.49 -16.85
CA LEU A 355 -12.40 2.14 -16.30
C LEU A 355 -12.58 1.00 -15.30
N LYS A 356 -12.05 -0.18 -15.62
CA LYS A 356 -11.94 -1.29 -14.66
C LYS A 356 -10.58 -1.22 -13.97
N LEU A 357 -10.61 -1.35 -12.64
CA LEU A 357 -9.44 -1.35 -11.76
C LEU A 357 -9.39 -2.71 -11.06
N THR A 358 -8.35 -3.51 -11.32
CA THR A 358 -8.17 -4.82 -10.68
C THR A 358 -6.94 -4.80 -9.77
N ASN A 359 -7.18 -5.04 -8.47
CA ASN A 359 -6.13 -5.18 -7.49
C ASN A 359 -5.34 -6.49 -7.72
N ARG A 360 -4.02 -6.40 -7.70
CA ARG A 360 -3.10 -7.54 -7.84
C ARG A 360 -2.38 -7.88 -6.53
N ALA A 361 -2.56 -7.09 -5.48
CA ALA A 361 -2.08 -7.40 -4.15
C ALA A 361 -2.97 -8.47 -3.47
N GLY A 362 -2.37 -9.21 -2.55
CA GLY A 362 -3.07 -10.20 -1.72
C GLY A 362 -3.90 -9.61 -0.59
N HIS A 363 -3.89 -8.29 -0.40
CA HIS A 363 -4.65 -7.53 0.59
C HIS A 363 -5.34 -6.34 -0.10
N LYS A 364 -6.05 -5.48 0.62
CA LYS A 364 -6.67 -4.30 -0.02
C LYS A 364 -5.62 -3.38 -0.65
N PHE A 365 -5.96 -2.66 -1.70
CA PHE A 365 -5.08 -1.65 -2.29
C PHE A 365 -5.74 -0.25 -2.27
N PRO A 366 -5.15 0.72 -1.55
CA PRO A 366 -3.98 0.57 -0.66
C PRO A 366 -4.32 -0.09 0.70
N SER A 367 -3.39 -0.84 1.31
CA SER A 367 -3.54 -1.38 2.68
C SER A 367 -2.69 -0.60 3.71
N GLY A 368 -2.81 -0.98 4.98
CA GLY A 368 -2.01 -0.47 6.10
C GLY A 368 -2.53 0.85 6.65
N TYR A 369 -1.61 1.79 6.87
CA TYR A 369 -1.88 3.05 7.55
C TYR A 369 -3.05 3.86 6.93
N PRO A 370 -4.02 4.36 7.72
CA PRO A 370 -5.25 4.96 7.19
C PRO A 370 -5.08 6.18 6.27
N ALA A 371 -3.94 6.87 6.31
CA ALA A 371 -3.70 8.01 5.41
C ALA A 371 -3.50 7.60 3.94
N ARG A 372 -3.23 6.32 3.64
CA ARG A 372 -2.94 5.89 2.26
C ARG A 372 -4.21 5.95 1.42
N ARG A 373 -4.11 6.56 0.23
CA ARG A 373 -5.21 6.60 -0.73
C ARG A 373 -4.75 6.36 -2.15
N LEU A 374 -5.67 5.84 -2.96
CA LEU A 374 -5.60 5.82 -4.42
C LEU A 374 -6.74 6.71 -4.95
N PHE A 375 -6.46 7.58 -5.91
CA PHE A 375 -7.51 8.40 -6.54
C PHE A 375 -7.42 8.35 -8.07
N ILE A 376 -8.55 8.62 -8.73
CA ILE A 376 -8.65 8.60 -10.19
C ILE A 376 -8.73 10.02 -10.75
N GLU A 377 -7.78 10.36 -11.61
CA GLU A 377 -7.86 11.51 -12.49
C GLU A 377 -8.43 11.09 -13.85
N PHE A 378 -9.37 11.85 -14.38
CA PHE A 378 -9.90 11.63 -15.72
C PHE A 378 -9.88 12.96 -16.48
N VAL A 379 -9.31 12.95 -17.67
CA VAL A 379 -9.14 14.13 -18.52
C VAL A 379 -9.64 13.82 -19.93
N LEU A 380 -10.53 14.68 -20.43
CA LEU A 380 -11.02 14.68 -21.80
C LEU A 380 -10.55 15.95 -22.50
N ARG A 381 -9.82 15.82 -23.60
CA ARG A 381 -9.28 16.94 -24.38
C ARG A 381 -9.67 16.86 -25.85
N THR A 382 -9.77 18.02 -26.50
CA THR A 382 -9.84 18.12 -27.95
C THR A 382 -8.48 17.80 -28.59
N GLU A 383 -8.44 17.56 -29.90
CA GLU A 383 -7.19 17.44 -30.67
C GLU A 383 -6.30 18.70 -30.57
N THR A 384 -6.88 19.88 -30.34
CA THR A 384 -6.15 21.13 -30.12
C THR A 384 -5.59 21.27 -28.70
N GLY A 385 -5.89 20.34 -27.80
CA GLY A 385 -5.45 20.33 -26.41
C GLY A 385 -6.38 21.06 -25.43
N ASP A 386 -7.57 21.49 -25.86
CA ASP A 386 -8.53 22.17 -24.99
C ASP A 386 -9.24 21.14 -24.09
N THR A 387 -9.30 21.41 -22.78
CA THR A 387 -9.95 20.51 -21.82
C THR A 387 -11.47 20.65 -21.90
N LEU A 388 -12.16 19.54 -22.25
CA LEU A 388 -13.62 19.43 -22.26
C LEU A 388 -14.18 18.98 -20.90
N PHE A 389 -13.46 18.11 -20.20
CA PHE A 389 -13.83 17.60 -18.88
C PHE A 389 -12.57 17.21 -18.10
N HIS A 390 -12.56 17.46 -16.79
CA HIS A 390 -11.46 17.10 -15.92
C HIS A 390 -11.96 16.88 -14.50
N SER A 391 -11.87 15.64 -14.02
CA SER A 391 -12.13 15.26 -12.63
C SER A 391 -10.87 14.68 -11.99
N GLY A 392 -10.78 14.72 -10.66
CA GLY A 392 -9.59 14.26 -9.92
C GLY A 392 -8.42 15.24 -10.01
N ARG A 393 -8.74 16.53 -10.14
CA ARG A 393 -7.76 17.63 -10.24
C ARG A 393 -7.06 17.84 -8.92
N PHE A 394 -5.75 18.00 -8.97
CA PHE A 394 -4.97 18.49 -7.84
C PHE A 394 -4.19 19.75 -8.20
N ASN A 395 -3.93 20.58 -7.20
CA ASN A 395 -3.16 21.83 -7.34
C ASN A 395 -1.64 21.58 -7.29
N ASP A 396 -0.85 22.67 -7.33
CA ASP A 396 0.62 22.61 -7.25
C ASP A 396 1.15 22.11 -5.90
N GLN A 397 0.28 21.91 -4.90
CA GLN A 397 0.58 21.29 -3.61
C GLN A 397 0.07 19.85 -3.52
N TYR A 398 -0.41 19.30 -4.64
CA TYR A 398 -0.97 17.95 -4.76
C TYR A 398 -2.19 17.69 -3.87
N GLU A 399 -2.93 18.74 -3.55
CA GLU A 399 -4.22 18.67 -2.89
C GLU A 399 -5.34 18.54 -3.92
N LEU A 400 -6.24 17.57 -3.71
CA LEU A 400 -7.40 17.38 -4.56
C LEU A 400 -8.39 18.54 -4.38
N MET A 401 -8.63 19.29 -5.45
CA MET A 401 -9.41 20.55 -5.39
C MET A 401 -10.90 20.32 -5.16
N ASP A 402 -11.40 19.19 -5.65
CA ASP A 402 -12.81 18.82 -5.66
C ASP A 402 -13.13 17.76 -4.58
N GLU A 403 -12.21 17.50 -3.66
CA GLU A 403 -12.43 16.59 -2.53
C GLU A 403 -13.38 17.21 -1.50
N ASN A 404 -14.35 16.41 -1.03
CA ASN A 404 -15.28 16.79 0.01
C ASN A 404 -14.55 17.06 1.35
N PRO A 405 -14.94 18.12 2.10
CA PRO A 405 -14.34 18.41 3.40
C PRO A 405 -14.49 17.28 4.43
N GLY A 406 -15.59 16.53 4.35
CA GLY A 406 -15.86 15.35 5.19
C GLY A 406 -15.31 14.07 4.59
N VAL A 407 -16.12 13.04 4.43
CA VAL A 407 -15.73 11.80 3.75
C VAL A 407 -16.16 11.86 2.29
N GLU A 408 -15.24 11.60 1.36
CA GLU A 408 -15.58 11.50 -0.07
C GLU A 408 -16.47 10.26 -0.31
N PRO A 409 -17.66 10.37 -0.91
CA PRO A 409 -18.45 9.18 -1.26
C PRO A 409 -17.71 8.28 -2.25
N HIS A 410 -18.13 7.01 -2.30
CA HIS A 410 -17.75 6.13 -3.40
C HIS A 410 -18.68 6.41 -4.60
N TYR A 411 -18.08 6.63 -5.77
CA TYR A 411 -18.78 6.83 -7.03
C TYR A 411 -18.68 5.57 -7.90
N ASN A 412 -19.83 5.07 -8.33
CA ASN A 412 -19.94 4.15 -9.48
C ASN A 412 -19.85 4.95 -10.81
N VAL A 413 -20.44 6.15 -10.82
CA VAL A 413 -20.52 7.02 -12.00
C VAL A 413 -20.00 8.42 -11.70
N ILE A 414 -19.00 8.86 -12.47
CA ILE A 414 -18.55 10.26 -12.54
C ILE A 414 -19.23 10.93 -13.74
N SER A 415 -19.96 12.01 -13.46
CA SER A 415 -20.73 12.77 -14.46
C SER A 415 -20.48 14.27 -14.42
N ARG A 416 -19.79 14.74 -13.37
CA ARG A 416 -19.46 16.14 -13.16
C ARG A 416 -17.97 16.29 -12.81
N PRO A 417 -17.34 17.41 -13.20
CA PRO A 417 -15.92 17.66 -12.91
C PRO A 417 -15.58 17.69 -11.41
N ASP A 418 -16.57 18.01 -10.56
CA ASP A 418 -16.45 18.12 -9.11
C ASP A 418 -16.57 16.78 -8.36
N GLN A 419 -16.58 15.65 -9.07
CA GLN A 419 -16.65 14.32 -8.47
C GLN A 419 -15.29 13.62 -8.60
N VAL A 420 -14.74 13.15 -7.48
CA VAL A 420 -13.46 12.41 -7.46
C VAL A 420 -13.66 11.03 -6.85
N GLN A 421 -13.27 9.99 -7.59
CA GLN A 421 -13.20 8.66 -7.00
C GLN A 421 -11.91 8.52 -6.18
N ILE A 422 -12.08 8.35 -4.86
CA ILE A 422 -11.00 8.08 -3.90
C ILE A 422 -11.25 6.74 -3.22
N TYR A 423 -10.27 5.83 -3.33
CA TYR A 423 -10.19 4.56 -2.63
C TYR A 423 -9.36 4.76 -1.35
N GLU A 424 -10.04 4.77 -0.20
CA GLU A 424 -9.47 5.10 1.11
C GLU A 424 -10.27 4.45 2.25
N MET A 425 -9.68 4.43 3.43
CA MET A 425 -10.39 4.19 4.69
C MET A 425 -10.54 5.51 5.43
N ALA A 426 -11.76 5.82 5.88
CA ALA A 426 -12.05 7.01 6.65
C ALA A 426 -12.68 6.62 7.99
N ALA A 427 -12.03 7.04 9.07
CA ALA A 427 -12.50 6.85 10.43
C ALA A 427 -13.39 8.01 10.88
N GLY A 428 -14.28 7.70 11.83
CA GLY A 428 -15.10 8.67 12.54
C GLY A 428 -14.93 8.53 14.04
N ASP A 429 -15.04 9.66 14.73
CA ASP A 429 -15.01 9.75 16.18
C ASP A 429 -16.29 9.22 16.86
N ASP A 430 -16.35 9.29 18.18
CA ASP A 430 -17.51 8.88 18.98
C ASP A 430 -18.76 9.74 18.75
N ASN A 431 -18.65 10.86 18.03
CA ASN A 431 -19.76 11.70 17.55
C ASN A 431 -20.09 11.45 16.07
N GLY A 432 -19.42 10.51 15.42
CA GLY A 432 -19.57 10.20 14.00
C GLY A 432 -19.00 11.26 13.05
N GLN A 433 -18.10 12.12 13.52
CA GLN A 433 -17.38 13.09 12.69
C GLN A 433 -16.08 12.50 12.17
N PHE A 434 -15.70 12.85 10.93
CA PHE A 434 -14.43 12.43 10.36
C PHE A 434 -13.26 12.83 11.27
N THR A 435 -12.35 11.89 11.53
CA THR A 435 -11.16 12.14 12.34
C THR A 435 -9.91 11.54 11.71
N VAL A 436 -8.79 12.22 11.92
CA VAL A 436 -7.44 11.72 11.59
C VAL A 436 -6.66 11.38 12.84
N VAL A 437 -7.20 11.66 14.04
CA VAL A 437 -6.63 11.24 15.34
C VAL A 437 -6.92 9.76 15.48
N LEU A 438 -5.87 8.94 15.53
CA LEU A 438 -6.00 7.48 15.46
C LEU A 438 -6.71 6.94 16.69
N GLU A 439 -6.36 7.45 17.88
CA GLU A 439 -6.98 7.03 19.12
C GLU A 439 -8.44 7.49 19.27
N HIS A 440 -8.89 8.46 18.46
CA HIS A 440 -10.30 8.85 18.42
C HIS A 440 -11.11 8.04 17.40
N ALA A 441 -10.47 7.20 16.59
CA ALA A 441 -11.19 6.36 15.65
C ALA A 441 -12.10 5.39 16.41
N TYR A 442 -13.41 5.56 16.27
CA TYR A 442 -14.43 4.81 16.99
C TYR A 442 -15.31 3.99 16.04
N THR A 443 -15.58 4.53 14.86
CA THR A 443 -16.39 3.87 13.82
C THR A 443 -15.78 4.09 12.45
N MET A 444 -16.00 3.16 11.53
CA MET A 444 -15.59 3.31 10.14
C MET A 444 -16.69 4.04 9.38
N LEU A 445 -16.37 5.19 8.79
CA LEU A 445 -17.31 5.98 7.98
C LEU A 445 -17.32 5.49 6.52
N LYS A 446 -16.17 5.03 6.03
CA LYS A 446 -15.96 4.49 4.69
C LYS A 446 -14.74 3.57 4.69
N ASP A 447 -14.84 2.49 3.93
CA ASP A 447 -13.69 1.73 3.45
C ASP A 447 -14.09 1.12 2.12
N ASN A 448 -13.65 1.77 1.06
CA ASN A 448 -13.82 1.32 -0.31
C ASN A 448 -12.49 0.97 -0.97
N ARG A 449 -11.41 0.72 -0.20
CA ARG A 449 -10.11 0.33 -0.75
C ARG A 449 -10.29 -0.96 -1.56
N LEU A 450 -9.63 -1.08 -2.71
CA LEU A 450 -9.87 -2.17 -3.65
C LEU A 450 -9.55 -3.52 -2.98
N PRO A 451 -10.50 -4.45 -2.82
CA PRO A 451 -10.23 -5.73 -2.17
C PRO A 451 -9.33 -6.63 -3.03
N PRO A 452 -8.65 -7.63 -2.44
CA PRO A 452 -7.89 -8.61 -3.21
C PRO A 452 -8.83 -9.56 -3.97
N ARG A 453 -8.29 -10.27 -4.96
CA ARG A 453 -9.01 -11.36 -5.63
C ARG A 453 -9.42 -12.42 -4.60
N GLY A 454 -10.63 -12.95 -4.72
CA GLY A 454 -11.20 -13.96 -3.83
C GLY A 454 -11.82 -13.42 -2.55
N PHE A 455 -11.80 -12.11 -2.33
CA PHE A 455 -12.38 -11.48 -1.14
C PHE A 455 -13.88 -11.73 -1.05
N SER A 456 -14.36 -12.19 0.11
CA SER A 456 -15.77 -12.49 0.34
C SER A 456 -16.31 -11.80 1.58
N LEU A 457 -17.56 -11.34 1.48
CA LEU A 457 -18.33 -10.83 2.63
C LEU A 457 -18.70 -11.92 3.65
N ALA A 458 -18.58 -13.20 3.27
CA ALA A 458 -18.89 -14.36 4.11
C ALA A 458 -17.66 -14.97 4.80
N ASP A 459 -16.47 -14.44 4.53
CA ASP A 459 -15.24 -14.94 5.11
C ASP A 459 -15.17 -14.70 6.64
N PRO A 460 -14.59 -15.62 7.44
CA PRO A 460 -14.44 -15.43 8.88
C PRO A 460 -13.67 -14.15 9.27
N ALA A 461 -12.71 -13.69 8.46
CA ALA A 461 -11.93 -12.48 8.70
C ALA A 461 -12.63 -11.20 8.19
N TYR A 462 -13.87 -11.30 7.69
CA TYR A 462 -14.60 -10.14 7.16
C TYR A 462 -14.94 -9.09 8.23
N ASP A 463 -15.07 -9.48 9.50
CA ASP A 463 -15.39 -8.57 10.60
C ASP A 463 -14.36 -7.45 10.81
N THR A 464 -13.09 -7.72 10.49
CA THR A 464 -11.97 -6.77 10.55
C THR A 464 -11.57 -6.19 9.19
N SER A 465 -11.93 -6.83 8.08
CA SER A 465 -11.58 -6.40 6.71
C SER A 465 -12.74 -5.73 5.95
N ARG A 466 -13.79 -5.31 6.66
CA ARG A 466 -15.09 -4.87 6.12
C ARG A 466 -14.99 -3.88 4.96
N ILE A 467 -15.90 -4.01 4.00
CA ILE A 467 -16.23 -2.92 3.06
C ILE A 467 -17.29 -2.05 3.76
N VAL A 468 -17.10 -0.74 3.76
CA VAL A 468 -17.97 0.20 4.48
C VAL A 468 -18.37 1.38 3.61
N GLY A 469 -19.65 1.75 3.68
CA GLY A 469 -20.23 2.85 2.91
C GLY A 469 -20.83 2.40 1.58
N SER A 470 -20.93 3.33 0.63
CA SER A 470 -21.68 3.14 -0.62
C SER A 470 -21.10 2.08 -1.57
N ALA A 471 -19.85 1.65 -1.40
CA ALA A 471 -19.24 0.57 -2.19
C ALA A 471 -19.98 -0.76 -2.03
N LEU A 472 -20.62 -1.02 -0.88
CA LEU A 472 -21.47 -2.22 -0.69
C LEU A 472 -22.73 -2.23 -1.56
N LEU A 473 -23.14 -1.07 -2.07
CA LEU A 473 -24.32 -0.93 -2.93
C LEU A 473 -23.95 -0.90 -4.41
N ASP A 474 -22.66 -0.92 -4.72
CA ASP A 474 -22.14 -0.99 -6.07
C ASP A 474 -22.15 -2.45 -6.55
N ALA A 475 -22.79 -2.69 -7.68
CA ALA A 475 -22.90 -4.03 -8.27
C ALA A 475 -21.62 -4.47 -9.01
N ASP A 476 -20.67 -3.56 -9.23
CA ASP A 476 -19.41 -3.80 -9.90
C ASP A 476 -18.21 -3.79 -8.93
N PHE A 477 -18.39 -3.34 -7.68
CA PHE A 477 -17.33 -3.34 -6.65
C PHE A 477 -17.17 -4.71 -6.00
N ASN A 478 -16.02 -5.35 -6.23
CA ASN A 478 -15.70 -6.75 -5.89
C ASN A 478 -16.57 -7.80 -6.60
N PHE A 479 -17.29 -7.41 -7.64
CA PHE A 479 -18.07 -8.32 -8.46
C PHE A 479 -17.56 -8.33 -9.90
N ASP A 480 -17.72 -9.46 -10.59
CA ASP A 480 -17.54 -9.55 -12.04
C ASP A 480 -18.64 -10.45 -12.59
N ASN A 481 -19.48 -9.92 -13.48
CA ASN A 481 -20.65 -10.63 -14.02
C ASN A 481 -21.57 -11.22 -12.91
N GLY A 482 -21.70 -10.51 -11.79
CA GLY A 482 -22.51 -10.92 -10.64
C GLY A 482 -21.87 -11.98 -9.73
N MET A 483 -20.61 -12.37 -9.97
CA MET A 483 -19.84 -13.23 -9.07
C MET A 483 -18.97 -12.38 -8.14
N GLU A 484 -19.08 -12.61 -6.83
CA GLU A 484 -18.25 -11.97 -5.79
C GLU A 484 -16.79 -12.41 -5.89
N GLY A 485 -15.87 -11.59 -5.38
CA GLY A 485 -14.46 -11.92 -5.22
C GLY A 485 -13.63 -11.55 -6.44
N SER A 486 -14.10 -10.60 -7.26
CA SER A 486 -13.35 -10.15 -8.43
C SER A 486 -12.06 -9.41 -8.07
N GLY A 487 -11.97 -8.84 -6.85
CA GLY A 487 -10.86 -7.97 -6.47
C GLY A 487 -10.74 -6.73 -7.35
N SER A 488 -11.86 -6.28 -7.93
CA SER A 488 -11.90 -5.17 -8.87
C SER A 488 -13.06 -4.23 -8.64
N ASP A 489 -13.01 -3.06 -9.25
CA ASP A 489 -14.08 -2.08 -9.32
C ASP A 489 -14.22 -1.57 -10.76
N VAL A 490 -15.43 -1.16 -11.16
CA VAL A 490 -15.70 -0.59 -12.48
C VAL A 490 -16.30 0.80 -12.32
N LEU A 491 -15.55 1.80 -12.77
CA LEU A 491 -15.94 3.19 -12.73
C LEU A 491 -16.43 3.64 -14.11
N TYR A 492 -17.64 4.19 -14.18
CA TYR A 492 -18.20 4.74 -15.41
C TYR A 492 -18.08 6.26 -15.45
N PHE A 493 -17.75 6.80 -16.62
CA PHE A 493 -17.71 8.23 -16.87
C PHE A 493 -18.80 8.61 -17.86
N HIS A 494 -19.78 9.38 -17.38
CA HIS A 494 -20.92 9.88 -18.16
C HIS A 494 -20.72 11.37 -18.42
N ILE A 495 -19.94 11.67 -19.46
CA ILE A 495 -19.41 13.02 -19.70
C ILE A 495 -20.35 13.80 -20.62
N PRO A 496 -20.91 14.94 -20.18
CA PRO A 496 -21.67 15.81 -21.06
C PRO A 496 -20.79 16.34 -22.19
N THR A 497 -21.12 16.00 -23.43
CA THR A 497 -20.38 16.42 -24.64
C THR A 497 -20.47 17.92 -24.89
N GLN A 498 -21.46 18.59 -24.29
CA GLN A 498 -21.79 20.00 -24.53
C GLN A 498 -21.99 20.36 -26.01
N GLY A 499 -22.29 19.37 -26.86
CA GLY A 499 -22.44 19.55 -28.31
C GLY A 499 -21.11 19.63 -29.07
N TYR A 500 -19.98 19.35 -28.43
CA TYR A 500 -18.70 19.14 -29.13
C TYR A 500 -18.80 17.90 -30.02
N ALA A 501 -18.27 18.03 -31.23
CA ALA A 501 -18.13 16.95 -32.20
C ALA A 501 -16.76 17.06 -32.86
N GLY A 502 -16.12 15.93 -33.10
CA GLY A 502 -14.75 15.83 -33.58
C GLY A 502 -13.89 14.90 -32.71
N PRO A 503 -12.60 14.78 -33.04
CA PRO A 503 -11.68 13.93 -32.30
C PRO A 503 -11.45 14.45 -30.88
N VAL A 504 -11.31 13.51 -29.95
CA VAL A 504 -10.93 13.74 -28.56
C VAL A 504 -9.88 12.72 -28.11
N GLU A 505 -9.00 13.18 -27.24
CA GLU A 505 -8.09 12.34 -26.45
C GLU A 505 -8.66 12.20 -25.05
N VAL A 506 -8.68 10.96 -24.54
CA VAL A 506 -9.22 10.67 -23.21
C VAL A 506 -8.20 9.91 -22.41
N THR A 507 -7.83 10.44 -21.25
CA THR A 507 -6.85 9.83 -20.36
C THR A 507 -7.45 9.59 -18.98
N ALA A 508 -7.26 8.38 -18.46
CA ALA A 508 -7.57 8.02 -17.08
C ALA A 508 -6.29 7.61 -16.36
N ARG A 509 -6.08 8.14 -15.15
CA ARG A 509 -4.88 7.86 -14.33
C ARG A 509 -5.27 7.46 -12.92
N ALA A 510 -4.57 6.48 -12.38
CA ALA A 510 -4.64 6.11 -10.99
C ALA A 510 -3.38 6.61 -10.27
N TYR A 511 -3.55 7.43 -9.24
CA TYR A 511 -2.46 7.97 -8.44
C TYR A 511 -2.53 7.46 -7.01
N TYR A 512 -1.39 7.03 -6.49
CA TYR A 512 -1.21 6.68 -5.09
C TYR A 512 -0.61 7.86 -4.32
N GLN A 513 -1.18 8.19 -3.16
CA GLN A 513 -0.67 9.25 -2.31
C GLN A 513 -0.46 8.74 -0.88
N SER A 514 0.79 8.82 -0.40
CA SER A 514 1.15 8.35 0.93
C SER A 514 0.58 9.24 2.03
N LEU A 515 0.75 10.56 1.91
CA LEU A 515 0.38 11.54 2.94
C LEU A 515 -0.47 12.65 2.31
N PRO A 516 -1.80 12.46 2.22
CA PRO A 516 -2.72 13.46 1.70
C PRO A 516 -2.68 14.76 2.51
N PRO A 517 -2.74 15.95 1.86
CA PRO A 517 -2.79 17.24 2.56
C PRO A 517 -3.90 17.32 3.62
N LYS A 518 -5.09 16.81 3.31
CA LYS A 518 -6.22 16.74 4.27
C LYS A 518 -5.91 15.92 5.53
N TRP A 519 -5.12 14.84 5.38
CA TRP A 519 -4.69 14.03 6.52
C TRP A 519 -3.64 14.75 7.37
N LEU A 520 -2.72 15.47 6.71
CA LEU A 520 -1.62 16.18 7.38
C LEU A 520 -2.04 17.49 8.02
N ALA A 521 -3.03 18.19 7.49
CA ALA A 521 -3.39 19.54 7.91
C ALA A 521 -3.63 19.67 9.43
N PRO A 522 -4.38 18.78 10.10
CA PRO A 522 -4.57 18.85 11.56
C PRO A 522 -3.26 18.67 12.34
N ILE A 523 -2.39 17.75 11.91
CA ILE A 523 -1.11 17.48 12.56
C ILE A 523 -0.17 18.68 12.40
N LEU A 524 -0.08 19.24 11.20
CA LEU A 524 0.83 20.35 10.88
C LEU A 524 0.39 21.70 11.45
N ALA A 525 -0.88 21.82 11.88
CA ALA A 525 -1.41 22.98 12.58
C ALA A 525 -0.93 23.07 14.04
N GLU A 526 -0.52 21.94 14.63
CA GLU A 526 0.00 21.85 16.00
C GLU A 526 1.51 22.12 16.07
N THR A 527 2.05 22.18 17.29
CA THR A 527 3.47 22.48 17.53
C THR A 527 4.07 21.60 18.62
N THR A 528 5.03 20.76 18.24
CA THR A 528 5.97 20.05 19.11
C THR A 528 7.31 19.92 18.39
N PRO A 529 8.43 19.62 19.08
CA PRO A 529 9.71 19.44 18.42
C PRO A 529 9.66 18.41 17.27
N GLN A 530 8.89 17.34 17.43
CA GLN A 530 8.72 16.27 16.43
C GLN A 530 7.89 16.76 15.24
N ILE A 531 6.75 17.41 15.49
CA ILE A 531 5.89 17.98 14.43
C ILE A 531 6.64 19.06 13.65
N ASP A 532 7.37 19.94 14.32
CA ASP A 532 8.12 21.02 13.69
C ASP A 532 9.25 20.47 12.81
N THR A 533 9.95 19.43 13.28
CA THR A 533 10.99 18.74 12.53
C THR A 533 10.41 18.12 11.26
N PHE A 534 9.33 17.33 11.39
CA PHE A 534 8.68 16.71 10.24
C PHE A 534 8.12 17.76 9.27
N ARG A 535 7.47 18.81 9.77
CA ARG A 535 6.92 19.91 8.95
C ARG A 535 8.00 20.58 8.10
N HIS A 536 9.18 20.82 8.69
CA HIS A 536 10.31 21.40 7.95
C HIS A 536 10.78 20.48 6.82
N MET A 537 10.95 19.19 7.12
CA MET A 537 11.37 18.19 6.12
C MET A 537 10.30 18.05 5.02
N PHE A 538 9.03 17.87 5.40
CA PHE A 538 7.90 17.71 4.49
C PHE A 538 7.77 18.87 3.51
N ASN A 539 7.83 20.12 4.00
CA ASN A 539 7.70 21.32 3.16
C ASN A 539 8.89 21.54 2.21
N SER A 540 9.99 20.79 2.39
CA SER A 540 11.20 20.91 1.58
C SER A 540 11.32 19.78 0.54
N MET A 541 10.41 18.81 0.57
CA MET A 541 10.40 17.66 -0.33
C MET A 541 9.33 17.83 -1.42
N ASP A 542 9.51 17.13 -2.53
CA ASP A 542 8.43 16.93 -3.50
C ASP A 542 7.48 15.86 -2.97
N ASN A 543 6.22 16.21 -2.77
CA ASN A 543 5.17 15.32 -2.26
C ASN A 543 4.20 14.85 -3.36
N ALA A 544 4.67 14.81 -4.60
CA ALA A 544 3.93 14.32 -5.75
C ALA A 544 3.33 12.92 -5.50
N PRO A 545 2.05 12.70 -5.82
CA PRO A 545 1.47 11.38 -5.88
C PRO A 545 2.18 10.52 -6.93
N VAL A 546 2.35 9.24 -6.63
CA VAL A 546 2.94 8.29 -7.57
C VAL A 546 1.90 7.91 -8.61
N LEU A 547 2.19 8.12 -9.90
CA LEU A 547 1.39 7.58 -10.99
C LEU A 547 1.54 6.06 -10.99
N VAL A 548 0.46 5.35 -10.67
CA VAL A 548 0.40 3.88 -10.60
C VAL A 548 0.08 3.29 -11.97
N ALA A 549 -0.92 3.87 -12.65
CA ALA A 549 -1.33 3.41 -13.97
C ALA A 549 -1.92 4.57 -14.78
N GLU A 550 -1.72 4.55 -16.09
CA GLU A 550 -2.31 5.47 -17.05
C GLU A 550 -2.89 4.66 -18.23
N GLN A 551 -4.07 5.06 -18.68
CA GLN A 551 -4.68 4.58 -19.92
C GLN A 551 -5.09 5.78 -20.77
N THR A 552 -4.78 5.76 -22.06
CA THR A 552 -5.12 6.82 -23.00
C THR A 552 -5.79 6.25 -24.25
N LEU A 553 -6.92 6.84 -24.63
CA LEU A 553 -7.61 6.62 -25.90
C LEU A 553 -7.40 7.88 -26.77
N ALA A 554 -6.47 7.80 -27.72
CA ALA A 554 -6.01 8.97 -28.49
C ALA A 554 -6.93 9.38 -29.66
N ASP A 555 -7.76 8.46 -30.16
CA ASP A 555 -8.53 8.65 -31.41
C ASP A 555 -10.03 8.38 -31.21
N VAL A 556 -10.64 8.90 -30.15
CA VAL A 556 -12.08 8.77 -29.95
C VAL A 556 -12.78 9.84 -30.79
N GLU A 557 -13.56 9.42 -31.78
CA GLU A 557 -14.32 10.35 -32.62
C GLU A 557 -15.70 10.61 -32.01
N PHE A 558 -15.96 11.84 -31.59
CA PHE A 558 -17.32 12.25 -31.21
C PHE A 558 -18.10 12.60 -32.48
N PRO A 559 -19.06 11.76 -32.89
CA PRO A 559 -19.75 11.99 -34.13
C PRO A 559 -20.55 13.29 -34.06
N VAL A 560 -20.71 13.94 -35.21
CA VAL A 560 -21.71 15.00 -35.35
C VAL A 560 -23.08 14.39 -35.11
N VAL A 561 -23.57 14.45 -33.88
CA VAL A 561 -24.96 14.17 -33.59
C VAL A 561 -25.73 15.33 -34.17
N ASN A 562 -26.26 15.14 -35.38
CA ASN A 562 -27.27 16.02 -35.93
C ASN A 562 -28.41 16.06 -34.91
N ARG A 563 -28.43 17.11 -34.07
CA ARG A 563 -29.56 17.49 -33.23
C ARG A 563 -30.71 17.96 -34.11
N THR A 564 -31.17 17.11 -35.01
CA THR A 564 -32.58 16.96 -35.30
C THR A 564 -33.23 16.19 -34.14
N ILE A 565 -32.99 16.63 -32.90
CA ILE A 565 -34.10 16.59 -31.94
C ILE A 565 -35.09 17.52 -32.58
N ASN A 566 -36.02 16.95 -33.35
CA ASN A 566 -37.11 17.70 -33.95
C ASN A 566 -37.72 18.50 -32.80
N VAL A 567 -37.45 19.81 -32.75
CA VAL A 567 -38.01 20.72 -31.73
C VAL A 567 -39.52 20.51 -31.64
N VAL A 568 -40.12 20.15 -32.77
CA VAL A 568 -41.49 19.68 -32.95
C VAL A 568 -41.91 18.54 -32.01
N LEU A 569 -41.06 17.58 -31.62
CA LEU A 569 -41.45 16.49 -30.71
C LEU A 569 -41.45 16.90 -29.22
N ARG A 570 -40.79 18.00 -28.83
CA ARG A 570 -40.84 18.50 -27.44
C ARG A 570 -42.26 18.94 -27.05
N ASP A 571 -43.02 19.46 -28.02
CA ASP A 571 -44.39 19.94 -27.84
C ASP A 571 -45.44 18.81 -27.87
N VAL A 572 -45.02 17.55 -28.00
CA VAL A 572 -45.92 16.41 -27.79
C VAL A 572 -46.29 16.33 -26.30
N ASN A 573 -47.56 16.61 -26.01
CA ASN A 573 -48.07 16.70 -24.65
C ASN A 573 -49.02 15.55 -24.33
N LEU A 574 -48.92 15.01 -23.12
CA LEU A 574 -49.76 13.93 -22.60
C LEU A 574 -50.59 14.46 -21.43
N PHE A 575 -51.90 14.62 -21.64
CA PHE A 575 -52.77 15.29 -20.66
C PHE A 575 -54.11 14.57 -20.49
N PRO A 576 -54.65 14.45 -19.26
CA PRO A 576 -54.01 14.79 -17.98
C PRO A 576 -52.91 13.78 -17.61
N ASN A 577 -51.85 14.26 -16.99
CA ASN A 577 -50.78 13.44 -16.42
C ASN A 577 -50.22 14.13 -15.16
N PRO A 578 -50.49 13.62 -13.95
CA PRO A 578 -51.16 12.35 -13.66
C PRO A 578 -52.65 12.30 -14.06
N THR A 579 -53.17 11.11 -14.34
CA THR A 579 -54.60 10.85 -14.65
C THR A 579 -55.27 10.04 -13.52
N ALA A 580 -56.50 10.41 -13.14
CA ALA A 580 -57.25 9.72 -12.09
C ALA A 580 -58.13 8.57 -12.63
N ASP A 581 -58.75 8.77 -13.80
CA ASP A 581 -59.61 7.77 -14.45
C ASP A 581 -58.82 6.85 -15.40
N GLY A 582 -57.52 7.11 -15.57
CA GLY A 582 -56.62 6.36 -16.44
C GLY A 582 -56.61 6.83 -17.88
N ARG A 583 -57.41 7.82 -18.27
CA ARG A 583 -57.43 8.36 -19.63
C ARG A 583 -56.34 9.42 -19.79
N VAL A 584 -55.55 9.30 -20.86
CA VAL A 584 -54.52 10.27 -21.26
C VAL A 584 -54.67 10.58 -22.73
N GLN A 585 -54.76 11.86 -23.09
CA GLN A 585 -54.77 12.34 -24.47
C GLN A 585 -53.35 12.53 -24.98
N ILE A 586 -53.13 12.21 -26.26
CA ILE A 586 -51.88 12.46 -26.98
C ILE A 586 -52.09 13.70 -27.84
N ILE A 587 -51.51 14.82 -27.43
CA ILE A 587 -51.58 16.09 -28.14
C ILE A 587 -50.33 16.21 -29.01
N LEU A 588 -50.52 16.15 -30.33
CA LEU A 588 -49.45 16.26 -31.30
C LEU A 588 -49.40 17.69 -31.89
N PRO A 589 -48.21 18.29 -32.03
CA PRO A 589 -48.04 19.58 -32.69
C PRO A 589 -48.22 19.49 -34.20
N GLN A 590 -48.44 20.64 -34.84
CA GLN A 590 -48.75 20.71 -36.28
C GLN A 590 -47.63 20.10 -37.12
N GLY A 591 -47.98 19.15 -37.99
CA GLY A 591 -47.03 18.44 -38.88
C GLY A 591 -46.43 17.15 -38.30
N VAL A 592 -46.76 16.79 -37.05
CA VAL A 592 -46.44 15.48 -36.45
C VAL A 592 -47.62 14.53 -36.62
N GLN A 593 -47.33 13.33 -37.15
CA GLN A 593 -48.28 12.24 -37.31
C GLN A 593 -47.80 11.05 -36.48
N LEU A 594 -48.69 10.49 -35.67
CA LEU A 594 -48.41 9.32 -34.86
C LEU A 594 -48.52 8.05 -35.71
N GLU A 595 -47.46 7.26 -35.74
CA GLU A 595 -47.40 5.97 -36.43
C GLU A 595 -47.76 4.84 -35.47
N SER A 596 -47.24 4.89 -34.24
CA SER A 596 -47.63 3.96 -33.18
C SER A 596 -47.36 4.50 -31.78
N ALA A 597 -48.03 3.93 -30.79
CA ALA A 597 -47.81 4.17 -29.37
C ALA A 597 -47.69 2.82 -28.64
N LEU A 598 -46.60 2.60 -27.92
CA LEU A 598 -46.36 1.39 -27.12
C LEU A 598 -46.33 1.75 -25.64
N LEU A 599 -47.16 1.07 -24.85
CA LEU A 599 -47.24 1.23 -23.40
C LEU A 599 -46.37 0.18 -22.71
N TYR A 600 -45.48 0.63 -21.84
CA TYR A 600 -44.67 -0.22 -20.96
C TYR A 600 -45.03 0.02 -19.50
N ASP A 601 -44.98 -1.02 -18.68
CA ASP A 601 -45.01 -0.88 -17.22
C ASP A 601 -43.65 -0.43 -16.66
N GLY A 602 -43.61 -0.05 -15.38
CA GLY A 602 -42.36 0.34 -14.70
C GLY A 602 -41.29 -0.76 -14.59
N LYS A 603 -41.57 -1.98 -15.05
CA LYS A 603 -40.60 -3.08 -15.16
C LYS A 603 -40.13 -3.30 -16.62
N GLY A 604 -40.48 -2.41 -17.54
CA GLY A 604 -40.08 -2.49 -18.95
C GLY A 604 -40.87 -3.49 -19.79
N ARG A 605 -41.94 -4.11 -19.26
CA ARG A 605 -42.77 -5.04 -20.04
C ARG A 605 -43.79 -4.28 -20.88
N GLN A 606 -43.83 -4.57 -22.18
CA GLN A 606 -44.85 -4.04 -23.09
C GLN A 606 -46.24 -4.59 -22.71
N LEU A 607 -47.18 -3.68 -22.46
CA LEU A 607 -48.55 -4.01 -22.08
C LEU A 607 -49.52 -3.91 -23.25
N LYS A 608 -49.32 -2.92 -24.11
CA LYS A 608 -50.24 -2.62 -25.22
C LYS A 608 -49.56 -1.81 -26.30
N GLU A 609 -50.03 -1.97 -27.53
CA GLU A 609 -49.65 -1.17 -28.68
C GLU A 609 -50.92 -0.61 -29.34
N TRP A 610 -50.81 0.63 -29.82
CA TRP A 610 -51.77 1.24 -30.72
C TRP A 610 -51.06 1.61 -32.01
N VAL A 611 -51.57 1.16 -33.14
CA VAL A 611 -51.02 1.46 -34.47
C VAL A 611 -51.90 2.52 -35.14
N GLY A 612 -51.30 3.58 -35.68
CA GLY A 612 -51.96 4.72 -36.30
C GLY A 612 -52.26 5.91 -35.36
N ASN A 613 -53.22 6.75 -35.76
CA ASN A 613 -53.53 8.04 -35.12
C ASN A 613 -54.31 7.93 -33.79
N ALA A 614 -53.79 7.18 -32.82
CA ALA A 614 -54.37 7.13 -31.48
C ALA A 614 -54.30 8.52 -30.81
N GLN A 615 -55.45 9.14 -30.57
CA GLN A 615 -55.54 10.45 -29.89
C GLN A 615 -55.67 10.32 -28.37
N SER A 616 -56.04 9.14 -27.87
CA SER A 616 -56.19 8.88 -26.44
C SER A 616 -55.84 7.44 -26.09
N ILE A 617 -55.28 7.23 -24.91
CA ILE A 617 -54.97 5.92 -24.35
C ILE A 617 -55.59 5.75 -22.97
N VAL A 618 -55.71 4.50 -22.52
CA VAL A 618 -56.24 4.16 -21.20
C VAL A 618 -55.24 3.27 -20.46
N LEU A 619 -54.81 3.74 -19.28
CA LEU A 619 -53.91 3.04 -18.37
C LEU A 619 -54.68 1.98 -17.57
N PRO A 620 -54.18 0.74 -17.45
CA PRO A 620 -54.97 -0.38 -16.94
C PRO A 620 -55.24 -0.32 -15.43
N ARG A 621 -54.29 0.15 -14.61
CA ARG A 621 -54.41 0.28 -13.15
C ARG A 621 -53.55 1.41 -12.61
N ALA A 622 -53.65 1.73 -11.33
CA ALA A 622 -52.78 2.70 -10.68
C ALA A 622 -51.30 2.27 -10.83
N GLY A 623 -50.42 3.22 -11.16
CA GLY A 623 -49.00 2.96 -11.37
C GLY A 623 -48.32 3.93 -12.33
N VAL A 624 -47.01 3.73 -12.48
CA VAL A 624 -46.16 4.46 -13.44
C VAL A 624 -46.01 3.63 -14.71
N TYR A 625 -46.17 4.30 -15.84
CA TYR A 625 -46.03 3.71 -17.17
C TYR A 625 -45.15 4.59 -18.05
N PHE A 626 -44.57 3.99 -19.08
CA PHE A 626 -43.82 4.70 -20.12
C PHE A 626 -44.51 4.50 -21.46
N LEU A 627 -44.78 5.60 -22.15
CA LEU A 627 -45.38 5.58 -23.47
C LEU A 627 -44.31 5.92 -24.50
N LYS A 628 -43.92 4.93 -25.31
CA LYS A 628 -43.05 5.11 -26.47
C LYS A 628 -43.91 5.48 -27.67
N LEU A 629 -43.77 6.69 -28.17
CA LEU A 629 -44.48 7.21 -29.34
C LEU A 629 -43.54 7.18 -30.54
N LYS A 630 -43.98 6.55 -31.63
CA LYS A 630 -43.32 6.59 -32.93
C LYS A 630 -44.10 7.52 -33.85
N THR A 631 -43.42 8.47 -34.46
CA THR A 631 -44.02 9.49 -35.33
C THR A 631 -43.26 9.59 -36.65
N ASN A 632 -43.88 10.24 -37.63
CA ASN A 632 -43.22 10.62 -38.89
C ASN A 632 -42.04 11.60 -38.71
N LYS A 633 -41.79 12.10 -37.48
CA LYS A 633 -40.68 12.97 -37.09
C LYS A 633 -39.70 12.30 -36.11
N GLY A 634 -39.84 11.00 -35.83
CA GLY A 634 -38.97 10.26 -34.91
C GLY A 634 -39.69 9.67 -33.70
N GLU A 635 -38.93 9.12 -32.77
CA GLU A 635 -39.43 8.43 -31.59
C GLU A 635 -39.22 9.25 -30.31
N LEU A 636 -40.15 9.18 -29.36
CA LEU A 636 -39.99 9.75 -28.02
C LEU A 636 -40.63 8.86 -26.96
N VAL A 637 -40.11 8.93 -25.73
CA VAL A 637 -40.69 8.24 -24.57
C VAL A 637 -41.12 9.26 -23.53
N LYS A 638 -42.35 9.13 -23.02
CA LYS A 638 -42.89 9.99 -21.96
C LYS A 638 -43.41 9.15 -20.80
N LYS A 639 -43.08 9.56 -19.57
CA LYS A 639 -43.65 9.00 -18.34
C LYS A 639 -45.09 9.45 -18.18
N ILE A 640 -46.01 8.52 -17.93
CA ILE A 640 -47.41 8.79 -17.56
C ILE A 640 -47.80 8.05 -16.29
N VAL A 641 -48.59 8.69 -15.45
CA VAL A 641 -48.94 8.20 -14.12
C VAL A 641 -50.46 8.10 -14.00
N ARG A 642 -50.96 6.92 -13.62
CA ARG A 642 -52.34 6.76 -13.15
C ARG A 642 -52.33 6.75 -11.62
N VAL A 643 -52.98 7.72 -11.00
CA VAL A 643 -53.20 7.71 -9.55
C VAL A 643 -54.32 6.73 -9.20
N GLY A 644 -54.20 6.06 -8.05
CA GLY A 644 -55.31 5.27 -7.51
C GLY A 644 -56.44 6.20 -7.10
N GLN A 645 -57.68 5.77 -7.32
CA GLN A 645 -58.83 6.39 -6.64
C GLN A 645 -58.81 6.01 -5.17
#